data_AF-A0A127ZIE8-F1
#
_entry.id   AF-A0A127ZIE8-F1
#
_cell.length_a   1.000
_cell.length_b   1.000
_cell.length_c   1.000
_cell.angle_alpha   90.00
_cell.angle_beta   90.00
_cell.angle_gamma   90.00
#
_symmetry.space_group_name_H-M   'P 1'
#
loop_
_entity.id
_entity.type
_entity.pdbx_description
1 polymer ?
#
loop_
_entity_poly.entity_id
_entity_poly.type
_entity_poly.pdbx_seq_one_letter_code
_entity_poly.pdbx_strand_id
1 'polypeptide(L)'
;MAASTSTAESAPYTIDGAGAGPSRPQVDFSAALSIWRDINLVELQQQLNGTAPELLEAQKAAVSSRKKLADQTREFKKQPDSNKLESFKPLLKAYQTEIDTLTKRSKAAENAFLNVHSALARAPDPYPLLEVTLEQAASLNDLESLKKENAKLKHDLSARATEADATKAAEAENARLQQRMVSLEQDFEAKLQQRTSALELELSAKWDERIRNLKEREADLTKSLNLAQEQLKDLKSRDDTATAKLLEKVHDGNVDDATNANGSFAEVELLSRDLERAHARVESVERRNEQLRVEIESVKSGRHESDKLQKLEQESQEKDRKLQQLQSLLETERQQSVDLNKRIASARDEKLKLQSEKDAEIESLRTKLHQRSDYADIKRELEIVKAVHFNAEDNEDADSSTAPAANGDEEQDSSKRSTDTKSLEALLLEKNKRLEDHLATLRVSNTELSTSLDKATGELTQLKQDYSHLKSLNDKLEIDLASLGPDGRPSSSSKRTAAMSAEDALKEMESLEAEVTQASQNAKARSGSTIANTDGANGVRSATLARSVPPSASGRPSTSSAAAPGGSSGESSILPIVTSQRDRFRTRNAELEEELRKQFETISELRNEIKTLQADNLSLYEKVRYLQSYGPASSGGGGGVGARGDSVIQIGVAAGRTDASGAYPPPSIGRGDDKYRAKYEESMNPFEAFRGREQSRAMAQLNPLERALHILTRLVLSHRRMRLFFMVYAIFLHFLIFGMLFEVSHTSSSMCSVPQ
;
A
#
# COMPACT_ATOMS: atom_id res chain seq x y z
N MET A 1 -7.24 -43.39 -35.04
CA MET A 1 -8.71 -43.21 -35.03
C MET A 1 -8.97 -41.71 -35.03
N ALA A 2 -9.88 -41.23 -35.88
CA ALA A 2 -10.24 -39.82 -35.96
C ALA A 2 -11.59 -39.58 -35.26
N ALA A 3 -11.66 -38.54 -34.44
CA ALA A 3 -12.88 -37.93 -33.95
C ALA A 3 -12.62 -36.41 -33.99
N SER A 4 -13.01 -35.72 -35.05
CA SER A 4 -14.38 -35.26 -35.35
C SER A 4 -14.78 -34.12 -34.41
N THR A 5 -14.55 -32.91 -34.91
CA THR A 5 -14.94 -31.62 -34.34
C THR A 5 -16.43 -31.53 -34.06
N SER A 6 -16.78 -31.02 -32.88
CA SER A 6 -18.12 -30.51 -32.56
C SER A 6 -18.01 -29.01 -32.22
N THR A 7 -18.43 -28.17 -33.15
CA THR A 7 -18.56 -26.72 -32.95
C THR A 7 -19.79 -26.42 -32.11
N ALA A 8 -19.60 -26.15 -30.82
CA ALA A 8 -20.66 -25.66 -29.94
C ALA A 8 -20.79 -24.14 -30.06
N GLU A 9 -21.67 -23.69 -30.95
CA GLU A 9 -22.12 -22.30 -31.04
C GLU A 9 -23.34 -22.12 -30.12
N SER A 10 -23.19 -21.40 -29.00
CA SER A 10 -24.33 -21.17 -28.10
C SER A 10 -24.24 -19.85 -27.30
N ALA A 11 -25.20 -18.97 -27.60
CA ALA A 11 -25.71 -17.84 -26.82
C ALA A 11 -24.81 -16.59 -26.61
N PRO A 12 -25.27 -15.38 -27.01
CA PRO A 12 -24.75 -14.15 -26.44
C PRO A 12 -25.19 -14.01 -24.98
N TYR A 13 -24.28 -13.53 -24.14
CA TYR A 13 -24.48 -13.38 -22.69
C TYR A 13 -25.32 -12.12 -22.40
N THR A 14 -26.64 -12.27 -22.25
CA THR A 14 -27.51 -11.19 -21.77
C THR A 14 -27.26 -10.95 -20.29
N ILE A 15 -26.79 -9.76 -19.92
CA ILE A 15 -26.60 -9.37 -18.52
C ILE A 15 -27.94 -8.89 -17.95
N ASP A 16 -28.82 -9.81 -17.59
CA ASP A 16 -29.98 -9.51 -16.75
C ASP A 16 -29.53 -9.45 -15.27
N GLY A 17 -29.00 -8.28 -14.90
CA GLY A 17 -28.38 -8.01 -13.60
C GLY A 17 -29.08 -6.90 -12.81
N ALA A 18 -30.26 -7.19 -12.28
CA ALA A 18 -30.90 -6.54 -11.12
C ALA A 18 -30.80 -5.00 -11.01
N GLY A 19 -31.73 -4.29 -11.65
CA GLY A 19 -31.99 -2.86 -11.42
C GLY A 19 -33.43 -2.49 -11.79
N ALA A 20 -34.39 -2.75 -10.90
CA ALA A 20 -35.81 -2.50 -11.16
C ALA A 20 -36.16 -1.00 -11.13
N GLY A 21 -35.81 -0.29 -12.19
CA GLY A 21 -36.45 0.98 -12.54
C GLY A 21 -37.81 0.75 -13.22
N PRO A 22 -38.73 1.74 -13.22
CA PRO A 22 -39.99 1.62 -13.94
C PRO A 22 -39.71 1.37 -15.43
N SER A 23 -40.44 0.41 -16.03
CA SER A 23 -40.25 -0.01 -17.41
C SER A 23 -40.43 1.16 -18.38
N ARG A 24 -39.32 1.79 -18.78
CA ARG A 24 -39.28 2.85 -19.79
C ARG A 24 -39.82 2.27 -21.10
N PRO A 25 -40.79 2.91 -21.78
CA PRO A 25 -41.31 2.40 -23.03
C PRO A 25 -40.17 2.22 -24.04
N GLN A 26 -40.13 1.09 -24.74
CA GLN A 26 -39.14 0.89 -25.81
C GLN A 26 -39.37 1.93 -26.89
N VAL A 27 -38.37 2.79 -27.10
CA VAL A 27 -38.41 3.85 -28.10
C VAL A 27 -37.89 3.29 -29.41
N ASP A 28 -38.78 3.17 -30.41
CA ASP A 28 -38.42 2.69 -31.75
C ASP A 28 -37.59 3.74 -32.51
N PHE A 29 -36.28 3.77 -32.24
CA PHE A 29 -35.32 4.69 -32.85
C PHE A 29 -35.41 4.72 -34.38
N SER A 30 -35.57 3.57 -35.04
CA SER A 30 -35.65 3.47 -36.50
C SER A 30 -36.91 4.16 -37.06
N ALA A 31 -38.06 3.97 -36.43
CA ALA A 31 -39.32 4.60 -36.82
C ALA A 31 -39.27 6.11 -36.58
N ALA A 32 -38.81 6.52 -35.39
CA ALA A 32 -38.68 7.93 -35.05
C ALA A 32 -37.66 8.68 -35.93
N LEU A 33 -36.51 8.07 -36.23
CA LEU A 33 -35.52 8.64 -37.16
C LEU A 33 -36.06 8.74 -38.59
N SER A 34 -36.86 7.76 -39.06
CA SER A 34 -37.51 7.89 -40.37
C SER A 34 -38.47 9.08 -40.37
N ILE A 35 -39.35 9.18 -39.37
CA ILE A 35 -40.34 10.27 -39.29
C ILE A 35 -39.64 11.64 -39.24
N TRP A 36 -38.61 11.81 -38.42
CA TRP A 36 -37.85 13.07 -38.33
C TRP A 36 -37.08 13.41 -39.62
N ARG A 37 -36.58 12.40 -40.35
CA ARG A 37 -36.00 12.59 -41.69
C ARG A 37 -37.07 13.01 -42.70
N ASP A 38 -38.23 12.37 -42.67
CA ASP A 38 -39.31 12.57 -43.63
C ASP A 38 -40.08 13.90 -43.38
N ILE A 39 -40.05 14.43 -42.14
CA ILE A 39 -40.49 15.79 -41.79
C ILE A 39 -39.56 16.87 -42.38
N ASN A 40 -38.28 16.55 -42.58
CA ASN A 40 -37.24 17.43 -43.11
C ASN A 40 -37.32 18.88 -42.57
N LEU A 41 -37.03 19.06 -41.28
CA LEU A 41 -37.19 20.34 -40.57
C LEU A 41 -36.53 21.53 -41.30
N VAL A 42 -35.41 21.30 -42.00
CA VAL A 42 -34.69 22.32 -42.78
C VAL A 42 -35.53 22.83 -43.96
N GLU A 43 -36.19 21.95 -44.69
CA GLU A 43 -37.06 22.31 -45.82
C GLU A 43 -38.35 22.96 -45.33
N LEU A 44 -38.95 22.45 -44.25
CA LEU A 44 -40.11 23.08 -43.61
C LEU A 44 -39.78 24.51 -43.12
N GLN A 45 -38.60 24.71 -42.53
CA GLN A 45 -38.11 26.05 -42.15
C GLN A 45 -37.89 26.95 -43.37
N GLN A 46 -37.36 26.45 -44.49
CA GLN A 46 -37.21 27.24 -45.71
C GLN A 46 -38.56 27.67 -46.30
N GLN A 47 -39.55 26.77 -46.33
CA GLN A 47 -40.91 27.08 -46.77
C GLN A 47 -41.59 28.13 -45.86
N LEU A 48 -41.38 28.03 -44.54
CA LEU A 48 -41.90 29.01 -43.59
C LEU A 48 -41.19 30.37 -43.70
N ASN A 49 -39.86 30.37 -43.88
CA ASN A 49 -39.07 31.58 -44.09
C ASN A 49 -39.39 32.30 -45.41
N GLY A 50 -39.87 31.58 -46.43
CA GLY A 50 -40.40 32.18 -47.67
C GLY A 50 -41.80 32.76 -47.50
N THR A 51 -42.70 32.04 -46.83
CA THR A 51 -44.12 32.45 -46.69
C THR A 51 -44.35 33.51 -45.61
N ALA A 52 -43.56 33.53 -44.54
CA ALA A 52 -43.66 34.52 -43.46
C ALA A 52 -43.53 35.99 -43.93
N PRO A 53 -42.50 36.41 -44.71
CA PRO A 53 -42.40 37.79 -45.19
C PRO A 53 -43.54 38.17 -46.15
N GLU A 54 -44.00 37.26 -46.99
CA GLU A 54 -45.17 37.50 -47.87
C GLU A 54 -46.45 37.73 -47.05
N LEU A 55 -46.68 36.94 -46.01
CA LEU A 55 -47.83 37.08 -45.13
C LEU A 55 -47.79 38.39 -44.34
N LEU A 56 -46.60 38.80 -43.89
CA LEU A 56 -46.35 40.05 -43.15
C LEU A 56 -46.52 41.27 -44.07
N GLU A 57 -46.06 41.21 -45.31
CA GLU A 57 -46.28 42.28 -46.30
C GLU A 57 -47.75 42.36 -46.71
N ALA A 58 -48.44 41.22 -46.88
CA ALA A 58 -49.89 41.17 -47.06
C ALA A 58 -50.68 41.67 -45.82
N GLN A 59 -50.09 41.61 -44.62
CA GLN A 59 -50.66 42.24 -43.43
C GLN A 59 -50.56 43.77 -43.50
N LYS A 60 -49.39 44.33 -43.83
CA LYS A 60 -49.20 45.77 -44.03
C LYS A 60 -50.08 46.32 -45.16
N ALA A 61 -50.12 45.61 -46.29
CA ALA A 61 -50.92 45.97 -47.45
C ALA A 61 -52.40 46.14 -47.09
N ALA A 62 -52.98 45.17 -46.36
CA ALA A 62 -54.37 45.19 -45.90
C ALA A 62 -54.69 46.37 -44.96
N VAL A 63 -53.75 46.78 -44.09
CA VAL A 63 -53.94 47.99 -43.26
C VAL A 63 -54.02 49.23 -44.15
N SER A 64 -53.19 49.30 -45.20
CA SER A 64 -53.18 50.41 -46.15
C SER A 64 -54.43 50.45 -47.05
N SER A 65 -54.91 49.30 -47.53
CA SER A 65 -56.11 49.20 -48.37
C SER A 65 -57.38 49.46 -47.56
N ARG A 66 -57.49 48.91 -46.34
CA ARG A 66 -58.59 49.24 -45.40
C ARG A 66 -58.69 50.75 -45.14
N LYS A 67 -57.54 51.45 -44.99
CA LYS A 67 -57.53 52.92 -44.85
C LYS A 67 -58.03 53.62 -46.13
N LYS A 68 -57.51 53.24 -47.30
CA LYS A 68 -57.95 53.78 -48.61
C LYS A 68 -59.45 53.57 -48.84
N LEU A 69 -59.98 52.40 -48.48
CA LEU A 69 -61.38 52.03 -48.61
C LEU A 69 -62.28 52.87 -47.68
N ALA A 70 -61.83 53.13 -46.45
CA ALA A 70 -62.51 54.04 -45.53
C ALA A 70 -62.52 55.49 -46.05
N ASP A 71 -61.40 55.98 -46.61
CA ASP A 71 -61.32 57.30 -47.22
C ASP A 71 -62.23 57.42 -48.46
N GLN A 72 -62.24 56.42 -49.35
CA GLN A 72 -63.16 56.34 -50.50
C GLN A 72 -64.63 56.31 -50.08
N THR A 73 -64.96 55.60 -49.00
CA THR A 73 -66.33 55.53 -48.45
C THR A 73 -66.75 56.87 -47.83
N ARG A 74 -65.82 57.58 -47.19
CA ARG A 74 -66.07 58.95 -46.69
C ARG A 74 -66.28 59.94 -47.84
N GLU A 75 -65.54 59.78 -48.94
CA GLU A 75 -65.66 60.68 -50.09
C GLU A 75 -66.95 60.42 -50.89
N PHE A 76 -67.32 59.15 -51.10
CA PHE A 76 -68.62 58.75 -51.66
C PHE A 76 -69.81 59.38 -50.91
N LYS A 77 -69.76 59.42 -49.57
CA LYS A 77 -70.79 60.05 -48.74
C LYS A 77 -70.93 61.57 -48.95
N LYS A 78 -69.91 62.27 -49.46
CA LYS A 78 -69.93 63.72 -49.68
C LYS A 78 -70.40 64.13 -51.08
N GLN A 79 -70.42 63.22 -52.04
CA GLN A 79 -70.79 63.54 -53.42
C GLN A 79 -72.29 63.89 -53.54
N PRO A 80 -72.71 64.72 -54.52
CA PRO A 80 -74.12 64.95 -54.81
C PRO A 80 -74.79 63.71 -55.42
N ASP A 81 -76.11 63.57 -55.23
CA ASP A 81 -76.85 62.34 -55.57
C ASP A 81 -76.78 61.93 -57.05
N SER A 82 -76.61 62.89 -57.97
CA SER A 82 -76.37 62.62 -59.39
C SER A 82 -75.10 61.79 -59.63
N ASN A 83 -74.05 62.03 -58.85
CA ASN A 83 -72.71 61.47 -59.07
C ASN A 83 -72.50 60.20 -58.23
N LYS A 84 -73.29 60.00 -57.16
CA LYS A 84 -73.27 58.76 -56.35
C LYS A 84 -73.57 57.52 -57.19
N LEU A 85 -74.44 57.61 -58.20
CA LEU A 85 -74.78 56.47 -59.03
C LEU A 85 -73.57 55.96 -59.84
N GLU A 86 -72.70 56.88 -60.28
CA GLU A 86 -71.48 56.56 -61.04
C GLU A 86 -70.36 56.01 -60.14
N SER A 87 -70.18 56.60 -58.95
CA SER A 87 -69.10 56.23 -58.02
C SER A 87 -69.40 54.99 -57.15
N PHE A 88 -70.67 54.57 -57.04
CA PHE A 88 -71.07 53.37 -56.31
C PHE A 88 -70.45 52.08 -56.88
N LYS A 89 -70.42 51.93 -58.22
CA LYS A 89 -69.90 50.73 -58.88
C LYS A 89 -68.38 50.54 -58.69
N PRO A 90 -67.53 51.59 -58.80
CA PRO A 90 -66.13 51.55 -58.35
C PRO A 90 -65.96 51.21 -56.86
N LEU A 91 -66.75 51.82 -55.96
CA LEU A 91 -66.64 51.58 -54.53
C LEU A 91 -66.99 50.13 -54.15
N LEU A 92 -68.06 49.58 -54.72
CA LEU A 92 -68.46 48.18 -54.52
C LEU A 92 -67.37 47.22 -55.00
N LYS A 93 -66.74 47.50 -56.15
CA LYS A 93 -65.58 46.72 -56.64
C LYS A 93 -64.37 46.81 -55.72
N ALA A 94 -64.10 47.97 -55.11
CA ALA A 94 -63.02 48.12 -54.14
C ALA A 94 -63.27 47.30 -52.87
N TYR A 95 -64.50 47.29 -52.35
CA TYR A 95 -64.92 46.41 -51.26
C TYR A 95 -64.79 44.93 -51.60
N GLN A 96 -65.26 44.53 -52.79
CA GLN A 96 -65.14 43.15 -53.27
C GLN A 96 -63.66 42.72 -53.36
N THR A 97 -62.81 43.57 -53.94
CA THR A 97 -61.37 43.30 -54.08
C THR A 97 -60.70 43.13 -52.71
N GLU A 98 -61.06 43.93 -51.70
CA GLU A 98 -60.53 43.82 -50.34
C GLU A 98 -61.02 42.54 -49.61
N ILE A 99 -62.25 42.10 -49.88
CA ILE A 99 -62.77 40.83 -49.36
C ILE A 99 -62.03 39.65 -50.01
N ASP A 100 -61.82 39.70 -51.33
CA ASP A 100 -61.10 38.65 -52.07
C ASP A 100 -59.62 38.54 -51.63
N THR A 101 -58.92 39.67 -51.42
CA THR A 101 -57.55 39.68 -50.90
C THR A 101 -57.47 39.20 -49.46
N LEU A 102 -58.42 39.60 -48.60
CA LEU A 102 -58.53 39.13 -47.21
C LEU A 102 -58.74 37.62 -47.16
N THR A 103 -59.67 37.08 -47.95
CA THR A 103 -59.93 35.63 -48.03
C THR A 103 -58.72 34.87 -48.58
N LYS A 104 -58.02 35.40 -49.60
CA LYS A 104 -56.78 34.81 -50.12
C LYS A 104 -55.68 34.74 -49.04
N ARG A 105 -55.52 35.81 -48.26
CA ARG A 105 -54.55 35.85 -47.14
C ARG A 105 -54.92 34.90 -46.01
N SER A 106 -56.20 34.80 -45.65
CA SER A 106 -56.69 33.86 -44.63
C SER A 106 -56.34 32.42 -45.01
N LYS A 107 -56.70 32.01 -46.23
CA LYS A 107 -56.36 30.68 -46.78
C LYS A 107 -54.85 30.41 -46.83
N ALA A 108 -54.04 31.42 -47.15
CA ALA A 108 -52.58 31.27 -47.13
C ALA A 108 -52.03 31.04 -45.70
N ALA A 109 -52.53 31.79 -44.72
CA ALA A 109 -52.16 31.63 -43.31
C ALA A 109 -52.63 30.29 -42.74
N GLU A 110 -53.88 29.89 -43.02
CA GLU A 110 -54.48 28.63 -42.63
C GLU A 110 -53.70 27.43 -43.21
N ASN A 111 -53.37 27.47 -44.51
CA ASN A 111 -52.56 26.42 -45.15
C ASN A 111 -51.14 26.33 -44.56
N ALA A 112 -50.48 27.47 -44.31
CA ALA A 112 -49.15 27.49 -43.70
C ALA A 112 -49.17 26.89 -42.28
N PHE A 113 -50.19 27.24 -41.48
CA PHE A 113 -50.39 26.67 -40.14
C PHE A 113 -50.68 25.17 -40.19
N LEU A 114 -51.60 24.73 -41.06
CA LEU A 114 -51.98 23.31 -41.18
C LEU A 114 -50.82 22.44 -41.67
N ASN A 115 -49.96 22.95 -42.57
CA ASN A 115 -48.75 22.25 -43.00
C ASN A 115 -47.83 21.98 -41.79
N VAL A 116 -47.49 23.02 -41.01
CA VAL A 116 -46.64 22.90 -39.81
C VAL A 116 -47.28 21.98 -38.77
N HIS A 117 -48.58 22.13 -38.49
CA HIS A 117 -49.30 21.28 -37.56
C HIS A 117 -49.31 19.82 -38.00
N SER A 118 -49.48 19.53 -39.31
CA SER A 118 -49.48 18.16 -39.83
C SER A 118 -48.11 17.47 -39.75
N ALA A 119 -47.03 18.24 -39.84
CA ALA A 119 -45.66 17.75 -39.67
C ALA A 119 -45.37 17.46 -38.18
N LEU A 120 -45.68 18.42 -37.29
CA LEU A 120 -45.44 18.28 -35.86
C LEU A 120 -46.34 17.24 -35.18
N ALA A 121 -47.61 17.11 -35.58
CA ALA A 121 -48.53 16.12 -35.02
C ALA A 121 -48.17 14.67 -35.36
N ARG A 122 -47.27 14.45 -36.33
CA ARG A 122 -46.69 13.13 -36.65
C ARG A 122 -45.34 12.92 -35.98
N ALA A 123 -44.70 13.97 -35.48
CA ALA A 123 -43.36 13.92 -34.91
C ALA A 123 -43.37 13.25 -33.52
N PRO A 124 -42.63 12.15 -33.29
CA PRO A 124 -42.41 11.64 -31.95
C PRO A 124 -41.50 12.58 -31.17
N ASP A 125 -41.74 12.69 -29.85
CA ASP A 125 -40.94 13.52 -28.94
C ASP A 125 -39.44 13.18 -29.04
N PRO A 126 -38.55 14.14 -29.35
CA PRO A 126 -37.12 13.89 -29.44
C PRO A 126 -36.43 13.75 -28.08
N TYR A 127 -37.04 14.20 -26.98
CA TYR A 127 -36.38 14.20 -25.66
C TYR A 127 -36.04 12.77 -25.16
N PRO A 128 -36.97 11.78 -25.16
CA PRO A 128 -36.63 10.40 -24.78
C PRO A 128 -35.59 9.74 -25.68
N LEU A 129 -35.55 10.08 -26.97
CA LEU A 129 -34.51 9.60 -27.88
C LEU A 129 -33.14 10.14 -27.48
N LEU A 130 -33.05 11.46 -27.28
CA LEU A 130 -31.79 12.13 -26.91
C LEU A 130 -31.27 11.61 -25.57
N GLU A 131 -32.14 11.47 -24.58
CA GLU A 131 -31.80 10.96 -23.25
C GLU A 131 -31.22 9.54 -23.31
N VAL A 132 -31.88 8.61 -24.01
CA VAL A 132 -31.37 7.24 -24.17
C VAL A 132 -30.11 7.21 -25.04
N THR A 133 -29.94 8.07 -26.06
CA THR A 133 -28.66 8.15 -26.78
C THR A 133 -27.53 8.71 -25.91
N LEU A 134 -27.82 9.58 -24.94
CA LEU A 134 -26.84 10.09 -23.98
C LEU A 134 -26.44 9.01 -22.97
N GLU A 135 -27.40 8.26 -22.44
CA GLU A 135 -27.16 7.06 -21.60
C GLU A 135 -26.32 6.02 -22.36
N GLN A 136 -26.66 5.77 -23.63
CA GLN A 136 -25.94 4.81 -24.47
C GLN A 136 -24.52 5.30 -24.81
N ALA A 137 -24.33 6.61 -25.05
CA ALA A 137 -23.02 7.22 -25.24
C ALA A 137 -22.15 7.19 -23.96
N ALA A 138 -22.75 7.36 -22.77
CA ALA A 138 -22.05 7.16 -21.50
C ALA A 138 -21.61 5.68 -21.35
N SER A 139 -22.53 4.74 -21.61
CA SER A 139 -22.25 3.29 -21.52
C SER A 139 -21.18 2.79 -22.51
N LEU A 140 -20.97 3.50 -23.63
CA LEU A 140 -19.91 3.16 -24.59
C LEU A 140 -18.50 3.33 -24.01
N ASN A 141 -18.31 4.31 -23.13
CA ASN A 141 -17.03 4.54 -22.47
C ASN A 141 -16.72 3.42 -21.46
N ASP A 142 -17.74 2.98 -20.71
CA ASP A 142 -17.65 1.82 -19.82
C ASP A 142 -17.40 0.53 -20.62
N LEU A 143 -18.09 0.34 -21.75
CA LEU A 143 -17.86 -0.79 -22.67
C LEU A 143 -16.41 -0.82 -23.21
N GLU A 144 -15.83 0.33 -23.53
CA GLU A 144 -14.44 0.40 -23.97
C GLU A 144 -13.45 0.08 -22.83
N SER A 145 -13.75 0.54 -21.61
CA SER A 145 -12.96 0.21 -20.40
C SER A 145 -13.00 -1.30 -20.12
N LEU A 146 -14.18 -1.92 -20.17
CA LEU A 146 -14.40 -3.35 -19.99
C LEU A 146 -13.73 -4.16 -21.11
N LYS A 147 -13.73 -3.69 -22.36
CA LYS A 147 -12.99 -4.33 -23.46
C LYS A 147 -11.48 -4.30 -23.22
N LYS A 148 -10.94 -3.18 -22.73
CA LYS A 148 -9.51 -3.05 -22.37
C LYS A 148 -9.14 -3.98 -21.20
N GLU A 149 -9.99 -4.08 -20.18
CA GLU A 149 -9.79 -5.01 -19.07
C GLU A 149 -9.89 -6.47 -19.54
N ASN A 150 -10.89 -6.84 -20.35
CA ASN A 150 -11.04 -8.19 -20.88
C ASN A 150 -9.86 -8.59 -21.77
N ALA A 151 -9.32 -7.68 -22.57
CA ALA A 151 -8.10 -7.88 -23.34
C ALA A 151 -6.87 -8.10 -22.44
N LYS A 152 -6.74 -7.30 -21.37
CA LYS A 152 -5.66 -7.48 -20.37
C LYS A 152 -5.79 -8.82 -19.64
N LEU A 153 -6.97 -9.19 -19.17
CA LEU A 153 -7.21 -10.47 -18.50
C LEU A 153 -6.92 -11.67 -19.42
N LYS A 154 -7.26 -11.57 -20.72
CA LYS A 154 -6.89 -12.59 -21.72
C LYS A 154 -5.37 -12.67 -21.93
N HIS A 155 -4.69 -11.54 -22.00
CA HIS A 155 -3.23 -11.50 -22.07
C HIS A 155 -2.60 -12.13 -20.82
N ASP A 156 -3.03 -11.73 -19.63
CA ASP A 156 -2.50 -12.22 -18.36
C ASP A 156 -2.78 -13.73 -18.19
N LEU A 157 -3.95 -14.23 -18.59
CA LEU A 157 -4.25 -15.66 -18.66
C LEU A 157 -3.33 -16.40 -19.65
N SER A 158 -3.05 -15.83 -20.83
CA SER A 158 -2.13 -16.45 -21.79
C SER A 158 -0.69 -16.50 -21.27
N ALA A 159 -0.23 -15.44 -20.59
CA ALA A 159 1.08 -15.39 -19.95
C ALA A 159 1.18 -16.44 -18.84
N ARG A 160 0.16 -16.55 -17.97
CA ARG A 160 0.09 -17.59 -16.92
C ARG A 160 0.03 -19.01 -17.49
N ALA A 161 -0.62 -19.23 -18.63
CA ALA A 161 -0.59 -20.53 -19.31
C ALA A 161 0.83 -20.86 -19.78
N THR A 162 1.54 -19.92 -20.43
CA THR A 162 2.93 -20.14 -20.86
C THR A 162 3.90 -20.35 -19.68
N GLU A 163 3.68 -19.65 -18.56
CA GLU A 163 4.45 -19.84 -17.32
C GLU A 163 4.20 -21.25 -16.75
N ALA A 164 2.93 -21.70 -16.72
CA ALA A 164 2.56 -23.03 -16.21
C ALA A 164 3.07 -24.19 -17.10
N ASP A 165 3.22 -23.99 -18.40
CA ASP A 165 3.83 -24.99 -19.28
C ASP A 165 5.37 -24.99 -19.17
N ALA A 166 5.99 -23.82 -18.94
CA ALA A 166 7.41 -23.73 -18.62
C ALA A 166 7.77 -24.38 -17.27
N THR A 167 6.93 -24.23 -16.23
CA THR A 167 7.16 -24.92 -14.94
C THR A 167 7.01 -26.42 -15.07
N LYS A 168 6.00 -26.93 -15.79
CA LYS A 168 5.87 -28.38 -16.07
C LYS A 168 7.09 -28.95 -16.82
N ALA A 169 7.63 -28.20 -17.78
CA ALA A 169 8.84 -28.61 -18.49
C ALA A 169 10.06 -28.71 -17.55
N ALA A 170 10.23 -27.72 -16.66
CA ALA A 170 11.28 -27.73 -15.64
C ALA A 170 11.08 -28.85 -14.59
N GLU A 171 9.84 -29.13 -14.18
CA GLU A 171 9.51 -30.26 -13.29
C GLU A 171 9.84 -31.62 -13.94
N ALA A 172 9.52 -31.79 -15.23
CA ALA A 172 9.86 -33.00 -15.99
C ALA A 172 11.37 -33.20 -16.14
N GLU A 173 12.13 -32.12 -16.38
CA GLU A 173 13.59 -32.17 -16.38
C GLU A 173 14.16 -32.53 -15.00
N ASN A 174 13.65 -31.91 -13.93
CA ASN A 174 14.08 -32.18 -12.56
C ASN A 174 13.78 -33.64 -12.17
N ALA A 175 12.61 -34.17 -12.50
CA ALA A 175 12.27 -35.58 -12.30
C ALA A 175 13.22 -36.52 -13.05
N ARG A 176 13.60 -36.18 -14.29
CA ARG A 176 14.59 -36.94 -15.08
C ARG A 176 16.00 -36.88 -14.46
N LEU A 177 16.41 -35.74 -13.93
CA LEU A 177 17.68 -35.58 -13.23
C LEU A 177 17.70 -36.37 -11.91
N GLN A 178 16.61 -36.34 -11.14
CA GLN A 178 16.45 -37.16 -9.93
C GLN A 178 16.52 -38.66 -10.24
N GLN A 179 15.81 -39.13 -11.28
CA GLN A 179 15.90 -40.53 -11.71
C GLN A 179 17.33 -40.92 -12.12
N ARG A 180 18.07 -40.01 -12.78
CA ARG A 180 19.48 -40.23 -13.12
C ARG A 180 20.37 -40.27 -11.88
N MET A 181 20.13 -39.44 -10.87
CA MET A 181 20.86 -39.50 -9.59
C MET A 181 20.62 -40.84 -8.89
N VAL A 182 19.36 -41.28 -8.75
CA VAL A 182 19.01 -42.57 -8.14
C VAL A 182 19.65 -43.74 -8.91
N SER A 183 19.67 -43.70 -10.24
CA SER A 183 20.34 -44.72 -11.06
C SER A 183 21.86 -44.74 -10.83
N LEU A 184 22.51 -43.57 -10.69
CA LEU A 184 23.94 -43.50 -10.39
C LEU A 184 24.25 -43.97 -8.97
N GLU A 185 23.42 -43.63 -7.99
CA GLU A 185 23.53 -44.11 -6.60
C GLU A 185 23.39 -45.64 -6.54
N GLN A 186 22.43 -46.23 -7.27
CA GLN A 186 22.29 -47.69 -7.39
C GLN A 186 23.50 -48.34 -8.07
N ASP A 187 24.03 -47.75 -9.15
CA ASP A 187 25.25 -48.24 -9.81
C ASP A 187 26.48 -48.17 -8.89
N PHE A 188 26.59 -47.14 -8.05
CA PHE A 188 27.67 -47.02 -7.07
C PHE A 188 27.52 -48.01 -5.92
N GLU A 189 26.32 -48.17 -5.38
CA GLU A 189 26.01 -49.15 -4.33
C GLU A 189 26.26 -50.58 -4.83
N ALA A 190 25.84 -50.93 -6.04
CA ALA A 190 26.11 -52.23 -6.64
C ALA A 190 27.62 -52.50 -6.83
N LYS A 191 28.39 -51.50 -7.28
CA LYS A 191 29.86 -51.59 -7.38
C LYS A 191 30.52 -51.72 -6.00
N LEU A 192 30.01 -51.02 -4.99
CA LEU A 192 30.50 -51.10 -3.62
C LEU A 192 30.25 -52.49 -3.04
N GLN A 193 29.02 -53.00 -3.15
CA GLN A 193 28.66 -54.36 -2.74
C GLN A 193 29.50 -55.41 -3.46
N GLN A 194 29.69 -55.31 -4.78
CA GLN A 194 30.56 -56.22 -5.54
C GLN A 194 32.01 -56.20 -5.03
N ARG A 195 32.55 -55.03 -4.68
CA ARG A 195 33.91 -54.89 -4.12
C ARG A 195 34.01 -55.45 -2.71
N THR A 196 33.02 -55.20 -1.86
CA THR A 196 32.95 -55.74 -0.50
C THR A 196 32.86 -57.26 -0.54
N SER A 197 31.94 -57.84 -1.32
CA SER A 197 31.81 -59.31 -1.44
C SER A 197 33.05 -59.98 -2.03
N ALA A 198 33.76 -59.31 -2.95
CA ALA A 198 35.03 -59.80 -3.47
C ALA A 198 36.12 -59.82 -2.39
N LEU A 199 36.22 -58.76 -1.58
CA LEU A 199 37.16 -58.70 -0.44
C LEU A 199 36.80 -59.71 0.65
N GLU A 200 35.52 -59.91 0.96
CA GLU A 200 35.04 -60.93 1.90
C GLU A 200 35.42 -62.34 1.43
N LEU A 201 35.27 -62.64 0.13
CA LEU A 201 35.65 -63.92 -0.47
C LEU A 201 37.18 -64.12 -0.50
N GLU A 202 37.95 -63.06 -0.80
CA GLU A 202 39.41 -63.12 -0.68
C GLU A 202 39.86 -63.35 0.77
N LEU A 203 39.19 -62.73 1.74
CA LEU A 203 39.50 -62.91 3.16
C LEU A 203 39.11 -64.31 3.64
N SER A 204 37.93 -64.82 3.29
CA SER A 204 37.51 -66.18 3.66
C SER A 204 38.45 -67.23 3.05
N ALA A 205 38.83 -67.09 1.77
CA ALA A 205 39.82 -67.96 1.14
C ALA A 205 41.18 -67.96 1.86
N LYS A 206 41.68 -66.78 2.28
CA LYS A 206 42.92 -66.65 3.09
C LYS A 206 42.78 -67.31 4.46
N TRP A 207 41.60 -67.23 5.09
CA TRP A 207 41.33 -67.91 6.36
C TRP A 207 41.23 -69.43 6.19
N ASP A 208 40.55 -69.92 5.16
CA ASP A 208 40.43 -71.34 4.84
C ASP A 208 41.79 -71.97 4.52
N GLU A 209 42.63 -71.28 3.74
CA GLU A 209 44.01 -71.69 3.47
C GLU A 209 44.82 -71.75 4.77
N ARG A 210 44.70 -70.73 5.65
CA ARG A 210 45.36 -70.73 6.96
C ARG A 210 44.88 -71.88 7.85
N ILE A 211 43.58 -72.18 7.86
CA ILE A 211 42.99 -73.30 8.61
C ILE A 211 43.50 -74.63 8.05
N ARG A 212 43.55 -74.78 6.72
CA ARG A 212 44.12 -75.98 6.07
C ARG A 212 45.58 -76.18 6.46
N ASN A 213 46.40 -75.13 6.35
CA ASN A 213 47.82 -75.15 6.72
C ASN A 213 48.05 -75.42 8.22
N LEU A 214 47.10 -75.08 9.10
CA LEU A 214 47.16 -75.44 10.52
C LEU A 214 46.76 -76.91 10.74
N LYS A 215 45.70 -77.40 10.09
CA LYS A 215 45.29 -78.82 10.15
C LYS A 215 46.34 -79.76 9.59
N GLU A 216 47.04 -79.37 8.53
CA GLU A 216 48.13 -80.16 7.94
C GLU A 216 49.33 -80.24 8.89
N ARG A 217 49.73 -79.12 9.52
CA ARG A 217 50.75 -79.12 10.58
C ARG A 217 50.34 -79.93 11.80
N GLU A 218 49.07 -79.85 12.23
CA GLU A 218 48.53 -80.66 13.31
C GLU A 218 48.58 -82.15 12.98
N ALA A 219 48.22 -82.53 11.74
CA ALA A 219 48.33 -83.90 11.26
C ALA A 219 49.79 -84.39 11.23
N ASP A 220 50.75 -83.56 10.78
CA ASP A 220 52.17 -83.93 10.75
C ASP A 220 52.82 -84.00 12.14
N LEU A 221 52.42 -83.11 13.07
CA LEU A 221 52.78 -83.20 14.48
C LEU A 221 52.17 -84.45 15.14
N THR A 222 50.94 -84.82 14.75
CA THR A 222 50.30 -86.06 15.22
C THR A 222 51.02 -87.30 14.68
N LYS A 223 51.43 -87.30 13.39
CA LYS A 223 52.25 -88.37 12.80
C LYS A 223 53.60 -88.49 13.49
N SER A 224 54.30 -87.38 13.76
CA SER A 224 55.61 -87.41 14.40
C SER A 224 55.53 -87.81 15.87
N LEU A 225 54.47 -87.41 16.58
CA LEU A 225 54.17 -87.87 17.94
C LEU A 225 53.84 -89.37 17.97
N ASN A 226 53.03 -89.87 17.03
CA ASN A 226 52.76 -91.30 16.89
C ASN A 226 54.05 -92.09 16.56
N LEU A 227 54.88 -91.60 15.65
CA LEU A 227 56.18 -92.21 15.32
C LEU A 227 57.12 -92.21 16.54
N ALA A 228 57.18 -91.14 17.32
CA ALA A 228 57.97 -91.08 18.54
C ALA A 228 57.42 -92.00 19.64
N GLN A 229 56.10 -92.16 19.75
CA GLN A 229 55.46 -93.14 20.63
C GLN A 229 55.75 -94.58 20.20
N GLU A 230 55.72 -94.86 18.89
CA GLU A 230 56.09 -96.16 18.32
C GLU A 230 57.57 -96.46 18.54
N GLN A 231 58.47 -95.49 18.29
CA GLN A 231 59.90 -95.59 18.62
C GLN A 231 60.14 -95.79 20.12
N LEU A 232 59.38 -95.14 21.00
CA LEU A 232 59.47 -95.38 22.46
C LEU A 232 58.94 -96.76 22.86
N LYS A 233 57.91 -97.26 22.18
CA LYS A 233 57.37 -98.61 22.38
C LYS A 233 58.36 -99.67 21.85
N ASP A 234 59.01 -99.41 20.74
CA ASP A 234 60.04 -100.25 20.15
C ASP A 234 61.36 -100.17 20.92
N LEU A 235 61.73 -99.03 21.50
CA LEU A 235 62.86 -98.94 22.41
C LEU A 235 62.56 -99.69 23.71
N LYS A 236 61.34 -99.57 24.27
CA LYS A 236 60.92 -100.40 25.42
C LYS A 236 60.92 -101.88 25.09
N SER A 237 60.34 -102.30 23.97
CA SER A 237 60.34 -103.72 23.57
C SER A 237 61.75 -104.20 23.23
N ARG A 238 62.62 -103.35 22.67
CA ARG A 238 64.03 -103.63 22.46
C ARG A 238 64.78 -103.72 23.79
N ASP A 239 64.52 -102.88 24.78
CA ASP A 239 65.10 -102.95 26.12
C ASP A 239 64.58 -104.18 26.88
N ASP A 240 63.31 -104.56 26.71
CA ASP A 240 62.76 -105.82 27.21
C ASP A 240 63.44 -107.03 26.54
N THR A 241 63.61 -107.01 25.20
CA THR A 241 64.37 -108.04 24.49
C THR A 241 65.87 -107.96 24.71
N ALA A 242 66.43 -106.83 25.13
CA ALA A 242 67.86 -106.61 25.39
C ALA A 242 68.22 -106.90 26.84
N THR A 243 67.28 -106.77 27.78
CA THR A 243 67.39 -107.34 29.13
C THR A 243 67.18 -108.85 29.06
N ALA A 244 66.21 -109.35 28.29
CA ALA A 244 66.10 -110.78 27.95
C ALA A 244 67.34 -111.30 27.20
N LYS A 245 67.92 -110.50 26.28
CA LYS A 245 69.17 -110.85 25.61
C LYS A 245 70.42 -110.56 26.40
N LEU A 246 70.39 -109.78 27.48
CA LEU A 246 71.52 -109.69 28.42
C LEU A 246 71.47 -110.88 29.38
N LEU A 247 70.28 -111.38 29.72
CA LEU A 247 70.11 -112.72 30.27
C LEU A 247 70.61 -113.81 29.29
N GLU A 248 70.42 -113.63 27.97
CA GLU A 248 70.95 -114.51 26.89
C GLU A 248 72.41 -114.20 26.46
N LYS A 249 73.02 -113.09 26.87
CA LYS A 249 74.38 -112.63 26.49
C LYS A 249 75.36 -112.61 27.66
N VAL A 250 74.84 -112.86 28.86
CA VAL A 250 75.51 -113.71 29.86
C VAL A 250 75.74 -115.13 29.31
N HIS A 251 75.02 -115.56 28.26
CA HIS A 251 75.10 -116.92 27.72
C HIS A 251 75.95 -117.10 26.43
N ASP A 252 76.16 -116.09 25.58
CA ASP A 252 77.10 -116.23 24.42
C ASP A 252 77.66 -114.90 23.84
N GLY A 253 78.80 -114.92 23.13
CA GLY A 253 79.53 -113.68 22.72
C GLY A 253 80.28 -113.69 21.37
N ASN A 254 80.82 -112.50 20.98
CA ASN A 254 81.71 -112.21 19.82
C ASN A 254 81.09 -112.31 18.39
N VAL A 255 81.52 -111.61 17.30
CA VAL A 255 82.60 -110.61 17.05
C VAL A 255 82.40 -109.81 15.71
N ASP A 256 82.85 -108.54 15.67
CA ASP A 256 83.51 -107.65 14.64
C ASP A 256 83.37 -107.85 13.09
N ASP A 257 83.88 -106.98 12.17
CA ASP A 257 84.01 -105.50 11.99
C ASP A 257 84.61 -105.16 10.57
N ALA A 258 84.46 -103.91 10.09
CA ALA A 258 85.18 -103.12 9.06
C ALA A 258 85.71 -103.77 7.74
N THR A 259 85.57 -103.24 6.50
CA THR A 259 85.31 -101.90 5.90
C THR A 259 86.37 -100.82 6.09
N ASN A 260 87.37 -100.73 5.18
CA ASN A 260 88.42 -99.70 5.27
C ASN A 260 89.01 -99.21 3.91
N ALA A 261 88.20 -99.10 2.84
CA ALA A 261 88.68 -98.77 1.48
C ALA A 261 88.15 -97.45 0.87
N ASN A 262 87.11 -96.82 1.44
CA ASN A 262 86.38 -95.72 0.76
C ASN A 262 86.95 -94.30 1.00
N GLY A 263 87.96 -94.12 1.85
CA GLY A 263 88.40 -92.79 2.28
C GLY A 263 89.01 -91.90 1.18
N SER A 264 89.82 -92.47 0.28
CA SER A 264 90.67 -91.69 -0.64
C SER A 264 89.93 -91.04 -1.82
N PHE A 265 88.71 -91.47 -2.15
CA PHE A 265 87.95 -90.91 -3.28
C PHE A 265 87.18 -89.63 -2.89
N ALA A 266 86.65 -89.59 -1.66
CA ALA A 266 85.83 -88.48 -1.17
C ALA A 266 86.58 -87.15 -1.05
N GLU A 267 87.89 -87.19 -0.76
CA GLU A 267 88.73 -85.99 -0.64
C GLU A 267 88.93 -85.27 -1.99
N VAL A 268 89.11 -86.02 -3.07
CA VAL A 268 89.28 -85.46 -4.44
C VAL A 268 87.97 -84.85 -4.95
N GLU A 269 86.81 -85.48 -4.68
CA GLU A 269 85.51 -84.89 -5.04
C GLU A 269 85.25 -83.58 -4.29
N LEU A 270 85.61 -83.52 -3.00
CA LEU A 270 85.43 -82.32 -2.17
C LEU A 270 86.25 -81.13 -2.68
N LEU A 271 87.51 -81.37 -3.08
CA LEU A 271 88.37 -80.35 -3.69
C LEU A 271 87.80 -79.80 -5.01
N SER A 272 87.18 -80.64 -5.84
CA SER A 272 86.53 -80.19 -7.08
C SER A 272 85.34 -79.27 -6.80
N ARG A 273 84.49 -79.62 -5.82
CA ARG A 273 83.30 -78.84 -5.47
C ARG A 273 83.63 -77.50 -4.83
N ASP A 274 84.72 -77.41 -4.08
CA ASP A 274 85.17 -76.12 -3.52
C ASP A 274 85.84 -75.22 -4.58
N LEU A 275 86.48 -75.80 -5.60
CA LEU A 275 86.96 -75.05 -6.77
C LEU A 275 85.78 -74.49 -7.60
N GLU A 276 84.75 -75.29 -7.87
CA GLU A 276 83.51 -74.81 -8.52
C GLU A 276 82.83 -73.70 -7.72
N ARG A 277 82.72 -73.86 -6.39
CA ARG A 277 82.17 -72.84 -5.49
C ARG A 277 83.00 -71.56 -5.48
N ALA A 278 84.33 -71.65 -5.64
CA ALA A 278 85.20 -70.48 -5.78
C ALA A 278 84.95 -69.75 -7.10
N HIS A 279 84.86 -70.46 -8.24
CA HIS A 279 84.55 -69.83 -9.53
C HIS A 279 83.17 -69.15 -9.55
N ALA A 280 82.13 -69.79 -9.01
CA ALA A 280 80.80 -69.18 -8.90
C ALA A 280 80.79 -67.92 -8.03
N ARG A 281 81.64 -67.86 -6.99
CA ARG A 281 81.85 -66.65 -6.18
C ARG A 281 82.54 -65.53 -6.97
N VAL A 282 83.59 -65.86 -7.74
CA VAL A 282 84.29 -64.88 -8.59
C VAL A 282 83.31 -64.27 -9.61
N GLU A 283 82.57 -65.10 -10.34
CA GLU A 283 81.62 -64.65 -11.36
C GLU A 283 80.48 -63.78 -10.76
N SER A 284 80.04 -64.06 -9.53
CA SER A 284 79.08 -63.21 -8.79
C SER A 284 79.67 -61.86 -8.35
N VAL A 285 80.97 -61.82 -8.05
CA VAL A 285 81.69 -60.59 -7.70
C VAL A 285 81.97 -59.75 -8.95
N GLU A 286 82.32 -60.38 -10.07
CA GLU A 286 82.51 -59.71 -11.36
C GLU A 286 81.21 -59.04 -11.85
N ARG A 287 80.07 -59.76 -11.82
CA ARG A 287 78.76 -59.16 -12.14
C ARG A 287 78.42 -57.98 -11.24
N ARG A 288 78.71 -58.06 -9.94
CA ARG A 288 78.49 -56.94 -9.00
C ARG A 288 79.43 -55.77 -9.26
N ASN A 289 80.70 -56.01 -9.57
CA ASN A 289 81.64 -54.96 -9.97
C ASN A 289 81.19 -54.27 -11.26
N GLU A 290 80.68 -55.01 -12.24
CA GLU A 290 80.18 -54.41 -13.49
C GLU A 290 78.89 -53.62 -13.27
N GLN A 291 77.96 -54.14 -12.46
CA GLN A 291 76.77 -53.40 -12.06
C GLN A 291 77.12 -52.12 -11.28
N LEU A 292 78.08 -52.18 -10.35
CA LEU A 292 78.59 -51.01 -9.62
C LEU A 292 79.31 -50.03 -10.53
N ARG A 293 80.01 -50.47 -11.60
CA ARG A 293 80.60 -49.57 -12.60
C ARG A 293 79.53 -48.82 -13.38
N VAL A 294 78.49 -49.51 -13.86
CA VAL A 294 77.36 -48.88 -14.56
C VAL A 294 76.60 -47.92 -13.64
N GLU A 295 76.41 -48.27 -12.37
CA GLU A 295 75.81 -47.39 -11.38
C GLU A 295 76.69 -46.16 -11.11
N ILE A 296 77.99 -46.34 -10.88
CA ILE A 296 78.97 -45.25 -10.73
C ILE A 296 79.02 -44.37 -11.99
N GLU A 297 78.93 -44.91 -13.20
CA GLU A 297 78.88 -44.13 -14.43
C GLU A 297 77.56 -43.35 -14.56
N SER A 298 76.43 -43.95 -14.16
CA SER A 298 75.13 -43.27 -14.13
C SER A 298 75.07 -42.13 -13.10
N VAL A 299 75.74 -42.28 -11.96
CA VAL A 299 75.88 -41.25 -10.92
C VAL A 299 76.90 -40.19 -11.34
N LYS A 300 78.07 -40.60 -11.85
CA LYS A 300 79.16 -39.71 -12.27
C LYS A 300 78.83 -38.89 -13.52
N SER A 301 77.97 -39.40 -14.40
CA SER A 301 77.43 -38.63 -15.52
C SER A 301 76.40 -37.57 -15.07
N GLY A 302 75.97 -37.58 -13.80
CA GLY A 302 75.01 -36.63 -13.24
C GLY A 302 73.61 -36.70 -13.86
N ARG A 303 73.38 -37.59 -14.84
CA ARG A 303 72.20 -37.58 -15.71
C ARG A 303 70.91 -37.79 -14.90
N HIS A 304 70.92 -38.70 -13.94
CA HIS A 304 69.73 -38.95 -13.13
C HIS A 304 69.39 -37.78 -12.19
N GLU A 305 70.39 -37.05 -11.70
CA GLU A 305 70.18 -35.83 -10.90
C GLU A 305 69.74 -34.66 -11.78
N SER A 306 70.32 -34.51 -12.97
CA SER A 306 69.92 -33.51 -13.97
C SER A 306 68.48 -33.70 -14.44
N ASP A 307 68.05 -34.93 -14.76
CA ASP A 307 66.66 -35.24 -15.14
C ASP A 307 65.66 -34.97 -13.99
N LYS A 308 66.09 -35.16 -12.73
CA LYS A 308 65.28 -34.83 -11.53
C LYS A 308 65.20 -33.31 -11.32
N LEU A 309 66.32 -32.61 -11.42
CA LEU A 309 66.39 -31.16 -11.32
C LEU A 309 65.53 -30.48 -12.40
N GLN A 310 65.63 -30.94 -13.66
CA GLN A 310 64.83 -30.38 -14.76
C GLN A 310 63.32 -30.57 -14.55
N LYS A 311 62.88 -31.72 -13.99
CA LYS A 311 61.47 -31.95 -13.64
C LYS A 311 61.01 -31.05 -12.48
N LEU A 312 61.83 -30.91 -11.44
CA LEU A 312 61.53 -30.02 -10.31
C LEU A 312 61.51 -28.54 -10.73
N GLU A 313 62.39 -28.15 -11.65
CA GLU A 313 62.42 -26.81 -12.23
C GLU A 313 61.17 -26.52 -13.09
N GLN A 314 60.76 -27.47 -13.94
CA GLN A 314 59.50 -27.38 -14.69
C GLN A 314 58.28 -27.29 -13.75
N GLU A 315 58.24 -28.10 -12.70
CA GLU A 315 57.17 -28.06 -11.70
C GLU A 315 57.16 -26.74 -10.89
N SER A 316 58.34 -26.19 -10.57
CA SER A 316 58.45 -24.85 -9.96
C SER A 316 57.93 -23.79 -10.91
N GLN A 317 58.39 -23.75 -12.17
CA GLN A 317 57.93 -22.77 -13.16
C GLN A 317 56.41 -22.85 -13.41
N GLU A 318 55.82 -24.05 -13.37
CA GLU A 318 54.37 -24.21 -13.48
C GLU A 318 53.63 -23.68 -12.23
N LYS A 319 54.16 -23.95 -11.03
CA LYS A 319 53.64 -23.39 -9.77
C LYS A 319 53.77 -21.86 -9.74
N ASP A 320 54.88 -21.30 -10.20
CA ASP A 320 55.13 -19.86 -10.26
C ASP A 320 54.17 -19.16 -11.22
N ARG A 321 53.91 -19.75 -12.40
CA ARG A 321 52.87 -19.26 -13.33
C ARG A 321 51.47 -19.30 -12.71
N LYS A 322 51.13 -20.38 -12.01
CA LYS A 322 49.85 -20.51 -11.30
C LYS A 322 49.73 -19.50 -10.16
N LEU A 323 50.81 -19.25 -9.41
CA LEU A 323 50.86 -18.22 -8.37
C LEU A 323 50.67 -16.82 -8.95
N GLN A 324 51.34 -16.48 -10.05
CA GLN A 324 51.14 -15.20 -10.75
C GLN A 324 49.70 -15.02 -11.26
N GLN A 325 49.11 -16.08 -11.83
CA GLN A 325 47.71 -16.06 -12.27
C GLN A 325 46.74 -15.86 -11.09
N LEU A 326 46.95 -16.58 -9.98
CA LEU A 326 46.15 -16.41 -8.75
C LEU A 326 46.33 -15.03 -8.12
N GLN A 327 47.55 -14.46 -8.14
CA GLN A 327 47.81 -13.09 -7.70
C GLN A 327 47.08 -12.06 -8.56
N SER A 328 47.09 -12.20 -9.89
CA SER A 328 46.34 -11.29 -10.77
C SER A 328 44.83 -11.38 -10.56
N LEU A 329 44.29 -12.60 -10.37
CA LEU A 329 42.87 -12.81 -10.09
C LEU A 329 42.47 -12.19 -8.74
N LEU A 330 43.29 -12.40 -7.70
CA LEU A 330 43.07 -11.82 -6.37
C LEU A 330 43.15 -10.29 -6.40
N GLU A 331 44.06 -9.70 -7.16
CA GLU A 331 44.14 -8.24 -7.32
C GLU A 331 42.91 -7.70 -8.09
N THR A 332 42.43 -8.39 -9.13
CA THR A 332 41.19 -7.98 -9.82
C THR A 332 39.95 -8.11 -8.94
N GLU A 333 39.84 -9.16 -8.12
CA GLU A 333 38.75 -9.33 -7.16
C GLU A 333 38.80 -8.25 -6.08
N ARG A 334 39.98 -7.96 -5.54
CA ARG A 334 40.22 -6.88 -4.57
C ARG A 334 39.81 -5.52 -5.14
N GLN A 335 40.14 -5.22 -6.40
CA GLN A 335 39.72 -3.98 -7.06
C GLN A 335 38.21 -3.91 -7.27
N GLN A 336 37.58 -5.00 -7.71
CA GLN A 336 36.12 -5.08 -7.83
C GLN A 336 35.42 -4.90 -6.47
N SER A 337 35.96 -5.48 -5.40
CA SER A 337 35.47 -5.34 -4.04
C SER A 337 35.58 -3.88 -3.55
N VAL A 338 36.68 -3.17 -3.84
CA VAL A 338 36.82 -1.74 -3.54
C VAL A 338 35.82 -0.89 -4.32
N ASP A 339 35.62 -1.15 -5.61
CA ASP A 339 34.65 -0.41 -6.44
C ASP A 339 33.20 -0.66 -6.00
N LEU A 340 32.84 -1.89 -5.63
CA LEU A 340 31.52 -2.22 -5.07
C LEU A 340 31.31 -1.51 -3.73
N ASN A 341 32.28 -1.57 -2.82
CA ASN A 341 32.21 -0.84 -1.55
C ASN A 341 32.04 0.67 -1.75
N LYS A 342 32.73 1.26 -2.73
CA LYS A 342 32.58 2.68 -3.08
C LYS A 342 31.19 3.01 -3.60
N ARG A 343 30.59 2.15 -4.44
CA ARG A 343 29.21 2.30 -4.93
C ARG A 343 28.18 2.19 -3.80
N ILE A 344 28.36 1.22 -2.90
CA ILE A 344 27.50 1.03 -1.72
C ILE A 344 27.59 2.26 -0.81
N ALA A 345 28.78 2.81 -0.58
CA ALA A 345 28.96 4.03 0.19
C ALA A 345 28.22 5.23 -0.43
N SER A 346 28.37 5.48 -1.75
CA SER A 346 27.64 6.57 -2.41
C SER A 346 26.11 6.40 -2.35
N ALA A 347 25.61 5.17 -2.56
CA ALA A 347 24.17 4.90 -2.47
C ALA A 347 23.62 5.07 -1.04
N ARG A 348 24.44 4.76 -0.02
CA ARG A 348 24.11 4.98 1.39
C ARG A 348 24.03 6.48 1.71
N ASP A 349 24.98 7.27 1.24
CA ASP A 349 25.00 8.73 1.42
C ASP A 349 23.81 9.42 0.73
N GLU A 350 23.45 8.98 -0.47
CA GLU A 350 22.25 9.45 -1.19
C GLU A 350 20.96 9.09 -0.44
N LYS A 351 20.82 7.84 0.04
CA LYS A 351 19.66 7.45 0.86
C LYS A 351 19.57 8.27 2.15
N LEU A 352 20.70 8.56 2.79
CA LEU A 352 20.74 9.31 4.06
C LEU A 352 20.36 10.78 3.87
N LYS A 353 20.74 11.40 2.73
CA LYS A 353 20.25 12.73 2.33
C LYS A 353 18.74 12.74 2.11
N LEU A 354 18.23 11.80 1.31
CA LEU A 354 16.78 11.69 1.04
C LEU A 354 15.98 11.47 2.32
N GLN A 355 16.49 10.66 3.25
CA GLN A 355 15.87 10.46 4.56
C GLN A 355 15.82 11.75 5.38
N SER A 356 16.91 12.53 5.42
CA SER A 356 16.95 13.85 6.08
C SER A 356 15.94 14.83 5.49
N GLU A 357 15.79 14.86 4.17
CA GLU A 357 14.77 15.68 3.48
C GLU A 357 13.34 15.24 3.85
N LYS A 358 13.09 13.94 3.96
CA LYS A 358 11.78 13.39 4.35
C LYS A 358 11.47 13.64 5.83
N ASP A 359 12.45 13.55 6.71
CA ASP A 359 12.29 13.89 8.13
C ASP A 359 11.96 15.39 8.30
N ALA A 360 12.63 16.28 7.55
CA ALA A 360 12.30 17.71 7.51
C ALA A 360 10.90 18.00 6.92
N GLU A 361 10.47 17.26 5.90
CA GLU A 361 9.10 17.33 5.36
C GLU A 361 8.07 16.87 6.41
N ILE A 362 8.32 15.77 7.11
CA ILE A 362 7.48 15.26 8.21
C ILE A 362 7.39 16.28 9.35
N GLU A 363 8.48 16.94 9.70
CA GLU A 363 8.49 17.98 10.74
C GLU A 363 7.72 19.24 10.31
N SER A 364 7.80 19.63 9.02
CA SER A 364 6.94 20.65 8.43
C SER A 364 5.45 20.26 8.43
N LEU A 365 5.13 18.98 8.25
CA LEU A 365 3.76 18.48 8.30
C LEU A 365 3.24 18.37 9.75
N ARG A 366 4.08 17.96 10.70
CA ARG A 366 3.75 17.94 12.15
C ARG A 366 3.48 19.34 12.67
N THR A 367 4.31 20.32 12.32
CA THR A 367 4.08 21.72 12.70
C THR A 367 2.79 22.28 12.09
N LYS A 368 2.50 21.99 10.82
CA LYS A 368 1.21 22.35 10.18
C LYS A 368 -0.01 21.63 10.78
N LEU A 369 0.15 20.41 11.27
CA LEU A 369 -0.90 19.66 11.96
C LEU A 369 -1.16 20.26 13.35
N HIS A 370 -0.11 20.62 14.07
CA HIS A 370 -0.22 21.27 15.38
C HIS A 370 -0.81 22.69 15.27
N GLN A 371 -0.49 23.44 14.21
CA GLN A 371 -1.16 24.70 13.84
C GLN A 371 -2.66 24.55 13.48
N ARG A 372 -3.21 23.33 13.50
CA ARG A 372 -4.62 23.01 13.20
C ARG A 372 -5.28 22.15 14.29
N SER A 373 -4.61 21.90 15.42
CA SER A 373 -5.20 21.08 16.50
C SER A 373 -6.30 21.82 17.26
N ASP A 374 -6.31 23.14 17.19
CA ASP A 374 -7.35 24.07 17.67
C ASP A 374 -8.70 23.93 16.94
N TYR A 375 -8.74 23.29 15.77
CA TYR A 375 -9.97 23.12 14.98
C TYR A 375 -11.12 22.47 15.77
N ALA A 376 -10.82 21.55 16.69
CA ALA A 376 -11.85 20.91 17.53
C ALA A 376 -12.45 21.86 18.57
N ASP A 377 -11.65 22.78 19.09
CA ASP A 377 -12.06 23.76 20.09
C ASP A 377 -12.79 24.93 19.42
N ILE A 378 -12.28 25.42 18.27
CA ILE A 378 -13.00 26.35 17.39
C ILE A 378 -14.36 25.77 16.98
N LYS A 379 -14.42 24.47 16.64
CA LYS A 379 -15.71 23.81 16.34
C LYS A 379 -16.64 23.81 17.55
N ARG A 380 -16.16 23.52 18.77
CA ARG A 380 -16.97 23.60 19.99
C ARG A 380 -17.46 25.02 20.27
N GLU A 381 -16.59 26.02 20.18
CA GLU A 381 -16.96 27.42 20.34
C GLU A 381 -18.03 27.82 19.32
N LEU A 382 -17.89 27.41 18.06
CA LEU A 382 -18.85 27.71 16.99
C LEU A 382 -20.17 26.93 17.15
N GLU A 383 -20.14 25.73 17.74
CA GLU A 383 -21.32 24.94 18.10
C GLU A 383 -22.04 25.52 19.34
N ILE A 384 -21.30 26.05 20.32
CA ILE A 384 -21.84 26.82 21.45
C ILE A 384 -22.46 28.13 20.95
N VAL A 385 -21.78 28.88 20.08
CA VAL A 385 -22.32 30.09 19.45
C VAL A 385 -23.58 29.76 18.64
N LYS A 386 -23.60 28.64 17.90
CA LYS A 386 -24.81 28.18 17.21
C LYS A 386 -25.93 27.84 18.21
N ALA A 387 -25.66 27.11 19.27
CA ALA A 387 -26.66 26.77 20.28
C ALA A 387 -27.21 28.02 20.99
N VAL A 388 -26.34 28.97 21.36
CA VAL A 388 -26.76 30.25 21.97
C VAL A 388 -27.57 31.09 20.97
N HIS A 389 -27.10 31.24 19.73
CA HIS A 389 -27.74 32.14 18.77
C HIS A 389 -29.00 31.58 18.07
N PHE A 390 -29.24 30.27 18.16
CA PHE A 390 -30.44 29.63 17.62
C PHE A 390 -31.39 29.04 18.68
N ASN A 391 -30.94 28.75 19.92
CA ASN A 391 -31.81 28.25 20.99
C ASN A 391 -32.17 29.30 22.06
N ALA A 392 -31.46 30.44 22.15
CA ALA A 392 -31.82 31.47 23.13
C ALA A 392 -33.11 32.24 22.78
N GLU A 393 -33.44 32.36 21.48
CA GLU A 393 -34.70 32.96 21.02
C GLU A 393 -35.90 31.98 21.09
N ASP A 394 -35.65 30.68 21.33
CA ASP A 394 -36.70 29.64 21.41
C ASP A 394 -37.09 29.29 22.87
N ASN A 395 -36.49 29.94 23.87
CA ASN A 395 -36.71 29.69 25.30
C ASN A 395 -37.19 30.93 26.09
N GLU A 396 -37.80 31.93 25.44
CA GLU A 396 -38.54 32.98 26.16
C GLU A 396 -40.04 32.62 26.38
N ASP A 397 -40.56 31.60 25.69
CA ASP A 397 -41.97 31.14 25.77
C ASP A 397 -42.16 29.76 26.45
N ALA A 398 -41.12 29.17 27.06
CA ALA A 398 -41.18 27.85 27.68
C ALA A 398 -41.20 27.92 29.22
N ASP A 399 -42.31 27.45 29.80
CA ASP A 399 -42.68 27.47 31.22
C ASP A 399 -41.56 27.06 32.21
N SER A 400 -41.43 27.83 33.29
CA SER A 400 -40.41 27.67 34.31
C SER A 400 -40.71 26.56 35.31
N SER A 401 -40.54 25.29 34.93
CA SER A 401 -40.43 24.20 35.92
C SER A 401 -39.68 22.94 35.44
N THR A 402 -38.40 22.81 35.79
CA THR A 402 -37.83 21.68 36.56
C THR A 402 -36.30 21.63 36.43
N ALA A 403 -35.59 22.04 37.50
CA ALA A 403 -34.26 21.52 37.75
C ALA A 403 -34.38 20.16 38.45
N PRO A 404 -33.53 19.19 38.11
CA PRO A 404 -32.73 18.58 39.17
C PRO A 404 -31.25 18.52 38.80
N ALA A 405 -30.40 18.66 39.82
CA ALA A 405 -28.95 18.64 39.67
C ALA A 405 -28.34 17.27 40.04
N ALA A 406 -27.15 17.06 39.50
CA ALA A 406 -26.03 16.30 40.08
C ALA A 406 -25.98 14.76 39.99
N ASN A 407 -24.87 14.33 39.36
CA ASN A 407 -24.01 13.16 39.65
C ASN A 407 -24.42 11.76 39.19
N GLY A 408 -23.42 11.03 38.68
CA GLY A 408 -23.45 9.58 38.51
C GLY A 408 -22.82 9.14 37.18
N ASP A 409 -21.60 8.64 37.25
CA ASP A 409 -20.87 8.02 36.14
C ASP A 409 -21.68 6.94 35.42
N GLU A 410 -21.69 6.94 34.08
CA GLU A 410 -21.67 5.67 33.32
C GLU A 410 -21.13 5.87 31.88
N GLU A 411 -20.14 5.05 31.54
CA GLU A 411 -19.40 5.11 30.28
C GLU A 411 -20.04 4.16 29.27
N GLN A 412 -21.03 4.64 28.49
CA GLN A 412 -21.63 3.81 27.44
C GLN A 412 -22.07 4.55 26.16
N ASP A 413 -21.57 4.04 25.04
CA ASP A 413 -22.09 4.11 23.67
C ASP A 413 -22.47 5.49 23.07
N SER A 414 -21.49 6.14 22.45
CA SER A 414 -21.67 7.39 21.69
C SER A 414 -22.15 7.21 20.23
N SER A 415 -22.67 6.04 19.84
CA SER A 415 -22.95 5.70 18.43
C SER A 415 -24.37 6.05 17.91
N LYS A 416 -25.23 6.72 18.70
CA LYS A 416 -26.68 6.84 18.38
C LYS A 416 -27.36 8.21 18.54
N ARG A 417 -26.63 9.33 18.35
CA ARG A 417 -27.23 10.69 18.47
C ARG A 417 -26.90 11.66 17.33
N SER A 418 -26.88 11.18 16.08
CA SER A 418 -26.49 11.97 14.90
C SER A 418 -27.51 11.98 13.75
N THR A 419 -28.81 12.03 14.03
CA THR A 419 -29.87 12.05 12.99
C THR A 419 -30.88 13.19 13.04
N ASP A 420 -30.97 13.97 14.13
CA ASP A 420 -32.00 15.03 14.28
C ASP A 420 -31.45 16.42 14.67
N THR A 421 -30.22 16.74 14.29
CA THR A 421 -29.84 18.16 14.19
C THR A 421 -30.44 18.72 12.90
N LYS A 422 -31.60 19.41 13.01
CA LYS A 422 -32.24 20.18 11.92
C LYS A 422 -31.14 20.87 11.08
N SER A 423 -31.18 20.72 9.76
CA SER A 423 -30.15 21.27 8.88
C SER A 423 -30.04 22.79 9.07
N LEU A 424 -28.86 23.37 8.81
CA LEU A 424 -28.67 24.82 8.92
C LEU A 424 -29.70 25.57 8.04
N GLU A 425 -30.03 25.01 6.90
CA GLU A 425 -31.06 25.49 5.98
C GLU A 425 -32.47 25.42 6.59
N ALA A 426 -32.83 24.35 7.30
CA ALA A 426 -34.12 24.25 8.00
C ALA A 426 -34.25 25.29 9.13
N LEU A 427 -33.19 25.48 9.94
CA LEU A 427 -33.18 26.51 11.00
C LEU A 427 -33.19 27.93 10.43
N LEU A 428 -32.52 28.17 9.29
CA LEU A 428 -32.58 29.45 8.59
C LEU A 428 -33.95 29.71 7.95
N LEU A 429 -34.60 28.69 7.39
CA LEU A 429 -35.97 28.81 6.87
C LEU A 429 -36.98 29.06 8.00
N GLU A 430 -36.82 28.41 9.15
CA GLU A 430 -37.66 28.61 10.34
C GLU A 430 -37.49 30.02 10.90
N LYS A 431 -36.25 30.54 11.03
CA LYS A 431 -36.00 31.92 11.43
C LYS A 431 -36.45 32.94 10.37
N ASN A 432 -36.27 32.68 9.08
CA ASN A 432 -36.69 33.60 8.02
C ASN A 432 -38.23 33.70 7.97
N LYS A 433 -38.94 32.57 8.08
CA LYS A 433 -40.40 32.55 8.19
C LYS A 433 -40.90 33.30 9.44
N ARG A 434 -40.27 33.07 10.60
CA ARG A 434 -40.61 33.79 11.85
C ARG A 434 -40.33 35.29 11.74
N LEU A 435 -39.26 35.69 11.05
CA LEU A 435 -38.99 37.09 10.73
C LEU A 435 -40.03 37.68 9.77
N GLU A 436 -40.48 36.93 8.76
CA GLU A 436 -41.58 37.34 7.86
C GLU A 436 -42.89 37.52 8.64
N ASP A 437 -43.24 36.60 9.54
CA ASP A 437 -44.40 36.68 10.41
C ASP A 437 -44.32 37.89 11.37
N HIS A 438 -43.15 38.16 11.97
CA HIS A 438 -42.91 39.36 12.78
C HIS A 438 -42.97 40.66 11.96
N LEU A 439 -42.51 40.64 10.71
CA LEU A 439 -42.63 41.79 9.80
C LEU A 439 -44.09 42.01 9.40
N ALA A 440 -44.89 40.95 9.26
CA ALA A 440 -46.32 41.03 9.01
C ALA A 440 -47.07 41.62 10.21
N THR A 441 -46.82 41.15 11.44
CA THR A 441 -47.46 41.70 12.65
C THR A 441 -47.03 43.14 12.93
N LEU A 442 -45.76 43.49 12.74
CA LEU A 442 -45.29 44.89 12.84
C LEU A 442 -45.87 45.79 11.75
N ARG A 443 -46.16 45.28 10.54
CA ARG A 443 -46.89 46.04 9.52
C ARG A 443 -48.34 46.28 9.95
N VAL A 444 -49.03 45.27 10.47
CA VAL A 444 -50.42 45.39 10.95
C VAL A 444 -50.50 46.40 12.09
N SER A 445 -49.67 46.27 13.13
CA SER A 445 -49.69 47.20 14.27
C SER A 445 -49.30 48.63 13.87
N ASN A 446 -48.40 48.81 12.89
CA ASN A 446 -48.08 50.13 12.34
C ASN A 446 -49.26 50.71 11.55
N THR A 447 -50.00 49.90 10.76
CA THR A 447 -51.25 50.37 10.13
C THR A 447 -52.33 50.72 11.16
N GLU A 448 -52.50 49.93 12.21
CA GLU A 448 -53.45 50.22 13.30
C GLU A 448 -53.07 51.52 14.03
N LEU A 449 -51.81 51.69 14.40
CA LEU A 449 -51.29 52.93 15.00
C LEU A 449 -51.44 54.14 14.06
N SER A 450 -51.19 53.98 12.75
CA SER A 450 -51.43 55.04 11.77
C SER A 450 -52.92 55.42 11.71
N THR A 451 -53.83 54.45 11.63
CA THR A 451 -55.28 54.76 11.63
C THR A 451 -55.75 55.40 12.95
N SER A 452 -55.14 55.04 14.08
CA SER A 452 -55.39 55.68 15.38
C SER A 452 -54.85 57.12 15.42
N LEU A 453 -53.68 57.37 14.82
CA LEU A 453 -53.10 58.70 14.65
C LEU A 453 -53.97 59.57 13.73
N ASP A 454 -54.42 59.04 12.60
CA ASP A 454 -55.31 59.74 11.65
C ASP A 454 -56.65 60.08 12.32
N LYS A 455 -57.18 59.18 13.15
CA LYS A 455 -58.39 59.45 13.95
C LYS A 455 -58.14 60.53 15.01
N ALA A 456 -57.07 60.43 15.79
CA ALA A 456 -56.74 61.40 16.84
C ALA A 456 -56.40 62.79 16.29
N THR A 457 -55.76 62.86 15.11
CA THR A 457 -55.53 64.13 14.40
C THR A 457 -56.83 64.70 13.84
N GLY A 458 -57.74 63.86 13.34
CA GLY A 458 -59.11 64.24 13.00
C GLY A 458 -59.85 64.87 14.19
N GLU A 459 -59.89 64.19 15.33
CA GLU A 459 -60.48 64.68 16.59
C GLU A 459 -59.83 66.00 17.04
N LEU A 460 -58.50 66.14 16.92
CA LEU A 460 -57.78 67.40 17.20
C LEU A 460 -58.17 68.54 16.24
N THR A 461 -58.34 68.26 14.95
CA THR A 461 -58.78 69.28 13.98
C THR A 461 -60.22 69.74 14.24
N GLN A 462 -61.11 68.81 14.59
CA GLN A 462 -62.48 69.13 14.99
C GLN A 462 -62.51 69.98 16.27
N LEU A 463 -61.74 69.59 17.30
CA LEU A 463 -61.66 70.36 18.55
C LEU A 463 -61.03 71.75 18.35
N LYS A 464 -60.08 71.91 17.42
CA LYS A 464 -59.55 73.22 16.99
C LYS A 464 -60.62 74.05 16.27
N GLN A 465 -61.41 73.43 15.40
CA GLN A 465 -62.52 74.11 14.71
C GLN A 465 -63.58 74.59 15.72
N ASP A 466 -64.01 73.72 16.63
CA ASP A 466 -64.95 74.05 17.71
C ASP A 466 -64.39 75.14 18.63
N TYR A 467 -63.10 75.10 19.00
CA TYR A 467 -62.44 76.16 19.75
C TYR A 467 -62.41 77.48 18.98
N SER A 468 -62.11 77.47 17.68
CA SER A 468 -62.11 78.69 16.86
C SER A 468 -63.52 79.28 16.71
N HIS A 469 -64.55 78.43 16.64
CA HIS A 469 -65.96 78.84 16.62
C HIS A 469 -66.39 79.41 17.98
N LEU A 470 -66.04 78.76 19.09
CA LEU A 470 -66.28 79.28 20.45
C LEU A 470 -65.58 80.61 20.67
N LYS A 471 -64.33 80.74 20.20
CA LYS A 471 -63.58 82.00 20.27
C LYS A 471 -64.27 83.09 19.45
N SER A 472 -64.64 82.83 18.20
CA SER A 472 -65.41 83.78 17.37
C SER A 472 -66.73 84.19 18.02
N LEU A 473 -67.43 83.26 18.69
CA LEU A 473 -68.66 83.54 19.39
C LEU A 473 -68.41 84.37 20.67
N ASN A 474 -67.34 84.08 21.40
CA ASN A 474 -66.96 84.84 22.58
C ASN A 474 -66.45 86.24 22.23
N ASP A 475 -65.65 86.40 21.17
CA ASP A 475 -65.24 87.70 20.62
C ASP A 475 -66.48 88.53 20.21
N LYS A 476 -67.50 87.91 19.60
CA LYS A 476 -68.80 88.56 19.31
C LYS A 476 -69.54 88.95 20.57
N LEU A 477 -69.62 88.07 21.57
CA LEU A 477 -70.26 88.36 22.86
C LEU A 477 -69.52 89.47 23.63
N GLU A 478 -68.19 89.53 23.54
CA GLU A 478 -67.37 90.61 24.12
C GLU A 478 -67.60 91.94 23.39
N ILE A 479 -67.72 91.94 22.05
CA ILE A 479 -68.12 93.12 21.27
C ILE A 479 -69.54 93.56 21.62
N ASP A 480 -70.50 92.64 21.71
CA ASP A 480 -71.89 92.93 22.07
C ASP A 480 -71.98 93.46 23.51
N LEU A 481 -71.26 92.87 24.47
CA LEU A 481 -71.18 93.35 25.86
C LEU A 481 -70.45 94.70 25.97
N ALA A 482 -69.42 94.95 25.17
CA ALA A 482 -68.77 96.26 25.08
C ALA A 482 -69.71 97.32 24.49
N SER A 483 -70.57 96.94 23.54
CA SER A 483 -71.65 97.81 23.02
C SER A 483 -72.76 98.09 24.05
N LEU A 484 -72.85 97.25 25.08
CA LEU A 484 -73.73 97.37 26.26
C LEU A 484 -73.02 98.01 27.47
N GLY A 485 -71.85 98.62 27.27
CA GLY A 485 -71.16 99.44 28.28
C GLY A 485 -72.06 100.55 28.85
N PRO A 486 -71.95 100.87 30.16
CA PRO A 486 -73.00 101.62 30.85
C PRO A 486 -72.90 103.14 30.59
N ASP A 487 -73.65 103.64 29.62
CA ASP A 487 -74.56 104.79 29.76
C ASP A 487 -75.15 105.24 28.41
N GLY A 488 -76.49 105.39 28.32
CA GLY A 488 -77.14 106.12 27.23
C GLY A 488 -78.30 105.39 26.52
N ARG A 489 -79.54 105.72 26.90
CA ARG A 489 -80.77 105.30 26.20
C ARG A 489 -80.98 106.03 24.85
N PRO A 490 -81.88 105.54 23.97
CA PRO A 490 -81.61 105.50 22.53
C PRO A 490 -82.01 106.75 21.74
N SER A 491 -81.38 106.93 20.58
CA SER A 491 -81.80 107.85 19.53
C SER A 491 -81.94 107.13 18.19
N SER A 492 -83.04 107.38 17.48
CA SER A 492 -83.40 106.73 16.23
C SER A 492 -82.97 107.55 15.02
N SER A 493 -82.24 106.96 14.07
CA SER A 493 -82.47 107.19 12.64
C SER A 493 -81.76 106.16 11.76
N SER A 494 -82.51 105.48 10.91
CA SER A 494 -81.98 104.57 9.91
C SER A 494 -81.64 105.32 8.62
N LYS A 495 -80.45 105.06 8.03
CA LYS A 495 -80.27 104.71 6.59
C LYS A 495 -78.79 104.74 6.16
N ARG A 496 -78.32 103.61 5.60
CA ARG A 496 -77.45 103.47 4.39
C ARG A 496 -76.01 104.07 4.45
N THR A 497 -74.97 103.52 3.81
CA THR A 497 -74.68 102.25 3.11
C THR A 497 -73.17 102.24 2.77
N ALA A 498 -72.48 101.10 2.93
CA ALA A 498 -71.32 100.59 2.15
C ALA A 498 -70.69 99.48 3.02
N ALA A 499 -70.63 98.18 2.69
CA ALA A 499 -70.35 97.48 1.43
C ALA A 499 -68.87 97.59 0.99
N MET A 500 -68.19 96.43 1.06
CA MET A 500 -66.81 96.06 0.65
C MET A 500 -65.92 95.61 1.84
N SER A 501 -65.05 94.60 1.70
CA SER A 501 -64.70 93.83 0.49
C SER A 501 -64.59 92.33 0.74
N ALA A 502 -65.06 91.51 -0.21
CA ALA A 502 -64.81 90.06 -0.23
C ALA A 502 -63.36 89.70 -0.63
N GLU A 503 -62.57 90.70 -1.02
CA GLU A 503 -61.17 90.57 -1.43
C GLU A 503 -60.23 90.16 -0.27
N ASP A 504 -60.47 90.68 0.94
CA ASP A 504 -59.60 90.38 2.10
C ASP A 504 -59.82 88.94 2.61
N ALA A 505 -61.05 88.42 2.53
CA ALA A 505 -61.36 87.04 2.92
C ALA A 505 -60.72 85.99 1.97
N LEU A 506 -60.42 86.36 0.72
CA LEU A 506 -59.73 85.48 -0.22
C LEU A 506 -58.21 85.51 -0.04
N LYS A 507 -57.63 86.67 0.31
CA LYS A 507 -56.19 86.78 0.65
C LYS A 507 -55.81 86.00 1.91
N GLU A 508 -56.71 85.91 2.89
CA GLU A 508 -56.47 85.13 4.11
C GLU A 508 -56.45 83.61 3.80
N MET A 509 -57.26 83.12 2.86
CA MET A 509 -57.16 81.74 2.37
C MET A 509 -55.89 81.48 1.55
N GLU A 510 -55.50 82.38 0.65
CA GLU A 510 -54.27 82.25 -0.16
C GLU A 510 -53.00 82.27 0.72
N SER A 511 -53.00 83.04 1.81
CA SER A 511 -51.89 83.09 2.78
C SER A 511 -51.69 81.78 3.55
N LEU A 512 -52.76 81.05 3.84
CA LEU A 512 -52.72 79.78 4.57
C LEU A 512 -52.30 78.59 3.67
N GLU A 513 -52.57 78.67 2.36
CA GLU A 513 -52.10 77.66 1.39
C GLU A 513 -50.59 77.83 1.06
N ALA A 514 -50.07 79.07 1.17
CA ALA A 514 -48.65 79.37 1.02
C ALA A 514 -47.77 78.88 2.20
N GLU A 515 -48.30 78.80 3.42
CA GLU A 515 -47.53 78.34 4.59
C GLU A 515 -47.34 76.82 4.62
N VAL A 516 -48.34 76.05 4.16
CA VAL A 516 -48.25 74.57 4.06
C VAL A 516 -47.28 74.12 2.96
N THR A 517 -47.14 74.89 1.87
CA THR A 517 -46.25 74.55 0.76
C THR A 517 -44.77 74.85 1.02
N GLN A 518 -44.43 75.75 1.96
CA GLN A 518 -43.03 76.02 2.34
C GLN A 518 -42.44 74.98 3.31
N ALA A 519 -43.26 74.35 4.17
CA ALA A 519 -42.80 73.30 5.08
C ALA A 519 -42.27 72.03 4.37
N SER A 520 -42.74 71.77 3.14
CA SER A 520 -42.38 70.56 2.38
C SER A 520 -41.08 70.67 1.56
N GLN A 521 -40.58 71.89 1.30
CA GLN A 521 -39.43 72.10 0.40
C GLN A 521 -38.06 72.13 1.10
N ASN A 522 -38.00 72.37 2.43
CA ASN A 522 -36.74 72.46 3.18
C ASN A 522 -36.07 71.10 3.51
N ALA A 523 -36.66 69.97 3.12
CA ALA A 523 -36.08 68.63 3.38
C ALA A 523 -35.29 68.03 2.20
N LYS A 524 -35.21 68.70 1.04
CA LYS A 524 -34.64 68.12 -0.20
C LYS A 524 -33.49 68.90 -0.84
N ALA A 525 -32.75 69.66 -0.03
CA ALA A 525 -31.60 70.46 -0.48
C ALA A 525 -30.36 70.35 0.45
N ARG A 526 -30.01 69.15 0.92
CA ARG A 526 -28.74 68.91 1.64
C ARG A 526 -28.20 67.47 1.53
N SER A 527 -27.88 67.03 0.30
CA SER A 527 -26.90 65.94 0.09
C SER A 527 -26.33 66.04 -1.33
N GLY A 528 -25.00 66.10 -1.44
CA GLY A 528 -24.28 66.53 -2.64
C GLY A 528 -24.13 68.06 -2.68
N SER A 529 -22.93 68.65 -2.88
CA SER A 529 -21.61 68.07 -3.15
C SER A 529 -20.48 68.99 -2.62
N THR A 530 -19.23 68.55 -2.81
CA THR A 530 -17.96 69.28 -2.64
C THR A 530 -17.56 69.78 -1.24
N ILE A 531 -16.49 69.20 -0.69
CA ILE A 531 -15.28 69.94 -0.29
C ILE A 531 -14.06 69.14 -0.74
N ALA A 532 -13.11 69.81 -1.40
CA ALA A 532 -11.73 69.35 -1.56
C ALA A 532 -10.82 70.35 -0.81
N ASN A 533 -9.72 69.85 -0.23
CA ASN A 533 -8.52 70.55 0.26
C ASN A 533 -8.63 71.98 0.84
N THR A 534 -8.16 72.16 2.10
CA THR A 534 -6.84 72.77 2.39
C THR A 534 -6.52 72.74 3.90
N ASP A 535 -5.26 72.42 4.22
CA ASP A 535 -4.36 72.92 5.27
C ASP A 535 -4.89 73.66 6.53
N GLY A 536 -4.30 73.38 7.72
CA GLY A 536 -4.52 74.25 8.89
C GLY A 536 -4.04 73.78 10.28
N ALA A 537 -2.75 73.54 10.46
CA ALA A 537 -1.97 73.53 11.73
C ALA A 537 -2.64 73.71 13.12
N ASN A 538 -2.52 72.68 13.99
CA ASN A 538 -1.84 72.72 15.32
C ASN A 538 -2.01 71.34 16.02
N GLY A 539 -1.10 70.80 16.82
CA GLY A 539 0.13 71.39 17.37
C GLY A 539 0.12 71.31 18.90
N VAL A 540 0.86 70.32 19.45
CA VAL A 540 1.52 70.17 20.78
C VAL A 540 1.42 68.68 21.19
N ARG A 541 2.48 67.85 21.08
CA ARG A 541 3.73 67.74 21.90
C ARG A 541 3.42 67.40 23.37
N SER A 542 4.12 66.52 24.09
CA SER A 542 5.41 65.80 23.95
C SER A 542 5.28 64.43 24.68
N ALA A 543 6.18 63.43 24.64
CA ALA A 543 7.63 63.37 24.45
C ALA A 543 7.98 61.99 23.79
N THR A 544 8.92 61.81 22.83
CA THR A 544 10.41 61.85 22.93
C THR A 544 10.96 61.06 24.14
N LEU A 545 11.90 60.11 24.04
CA LEU A 545 13.08 59.94 23.15
C LEU A 545 13.25 58.43 22.82
N ALA A 546 13.38 57.95 21.58
CA ALA A 546 14.48 58.10 20.59
C ALA A 546 15.76 57.28 20.91
N ARG A 547 16.13 56.30 20.04
CA ARG A 547 17.45 56.22 19.34
C ARG A 547 17.59 55.06 18.30
N SER A 548 17.81 55.46 17.04
CA SER A 548 18.61 54.85 15.94
C SER A 548 18.39 53.43 15.33
N VAL A 549 17.82 53.43 14.11
CA VAL A 549 18.41 53.00 12.80
C VAL A 549 18.65 51.49 12.48
N PRO A 550 18.15 50.96 11.33
CA PRO A 550 18.33 49.56 10.82
C PRO A 550 19.38 49.46 9.67
N PRO A 551 19.56 48.31 8.95
CA PRO A 551 18.74 48.02 7.75
C PRO A 551 18.54 46.53 7.29
N SER A 552 17.61 46.34 6.34
CA SER A 552 17.57 45.41 5.18
C SER A 552 17.97 43.91 5.23
N ALA A 553 17.00 43.04 4.87
CA ALA A 553 16.83 42.51 3.49
C ALA A 553 15.55 41.64 3.42
N SER A 554 14.46 42.04 2.73
CA SER A 554 14.18 41.79 1.30
C SER A 554 14.43 40.35 0.81
N GLY A 555 13.50 39.65 0.15
CA GLY A 555 12.14 40.02 -0.27
C GLY A 555 11.61 38.98 -1.26
N ARG A 556 10.28 38.77 -1.30
CA ARG A 556 9.62 37.78 -2.17
C ARG A 556 8.55 38.48 -3.02
N PRO A 557 8.66 38.52 -4.35
CA PRO A 557 7.59 39.00 -5.21
C PRO A 557 6.64 37.86 -5.61
N SER A 558 5.36 38.16 -5.58
CA SER A 558 4.28 37.35 -6.15
C SER A 558 4.23 37.52 -7.68
N THR A 559 3.64 36.56 -8.40
CA THR A 559 3.06 36.82 -9.72
C THR A 559 1.55 36.54 -9.67
N SER A 560 0.80 37.31 -10.46
CA SER A 560 -0.63 37.58 -10.25
C SER A 560 -1.55 36.92 -11.28
N SER A 561 -2.83 36.89 -10.94
CA SER A 561 -3.98 36.37 -11.69
C SER A 561 -4.35 37.11 -12.98
N ALA A 562 -4.92 36.37 -13.93
CA ALA A 562 -5.97 36.77 -14.89
C ALA A 562 -6.54 35.47 -15.53
N ALA A 563 -7.81 35.30 -15.92
CA ALA A 563 -9.07 35.99 -15.67
C ALA A 563 -10.23 34.97 -15.91
N ALA A 564 -11.46 35.24 -15.44
CA ALA A 564 -12.63 34.35 -15.64
C ALA A 564 -13.43 34.70 -16.93
N PRO A 565 -14.33 33.84 -17.47
CA PRO A 565 -15.65 33.62 -16.82
C PRO A 565 -16.32 32.23 -16.98
N GLY A 566 -17.16 31.87 -15.99
CA GLY A 566 -18.49 31.26 -16.23
C GLY A 566 -18.66 29.73 -16.34
N GLY A 567 -19.34 29.14 -15.34
CA GLY A 567 -20.30 28.02 -15.54
C GLY A 567 -19.84 26.58 -15.25
N SER A 568 -20.62 25.88 -14.41
CA SER A 568 -20.63 24.41 -14.16
C SER A 568 -19.28 23.73 -13.82
N SER A 569 -19.00 23.54 -12.53
CA SER A 569 -17.77 22.85 -12.07
C SER A 569 -17.91 22.08 -10.75
N GLY A 570 -19.03 21.39 -10.53
CA GLY A 570 -19.20 20.46 -9.40
C GLY A 570 -18.42 19.14 -9.58
N GLU A 571 -18.58 18.49 -10.74
CA GLU A 571 -18.11 17.10 -10.93
C GLU A 571 -16.73 16.99 -11.57
N SER A 572 -16.32 17.97 -12.39
CA SER A 572 -14.98 18.00 -13.00
C SER A 572 -13.83 18.22 -11.99
N SER A 573 -14.14 18.56 -10.73
CA SER A 573 -13.15 18.78 -9.66
C SER A 573 -12.71 17.48 -8.98
N ILE A 574 -13.64 16.51 -8.83
CA ILE A 574 -13.40 15.34 -7.97
C ILE A 574 -12.58 14.25 -8.68
N LEU A 575 -12.76 14.08 -10.00
CA LEU A 575 -12.00 13.11 -10.79
C LEU A 575 -10.48 13.37 -10.79
N PRO A 576 -9.97 14.60 -11.03
CA PRO A 576 -8.56 14.94 -10.88
C PRO A 576 -8.01 14.65 -9.48
N ILE A 577 -8.79 14.96 -8.44
CA ILE A 577 -8.41 14.73 -7.03
C ILE A 577 -8.30 13.22 -6.77
N VAL A 578 -9.30 12.42 -7.15
CA VAL A 578 -9.31 10.96 -6.99
C VAL A 578 -8.21 10.28 -7.81
N THR A 579 -7.93 10.72 -9.04
CA THR A 579 -6.76 10.22 -9.80
C THR A 579 -5.45 10.58 -9.11
N SER A 580 -5.28 11.82 -8.62
CA SER A 580 -4.06 12.21 -7.90
C SER A 580 -3.88 11.43 -6.59
N GLN A 581 -4.97 11.10 -5.89
CA GLN A 581 -4.96 10.29 -4.68
C GLN A 581 -4.61 8.83 -5.01
N ARG A 582 -5.27 8.22 -5.99
CA ARG A 582 -4.98 6.85 -6.48
C ARG A 582 -3.52 6.72 -6.91
N ASP A 583 -3.01 7.71 -7.63
CA ASP A 583 -1.65 7.66 -8.17
C ASP A 583 -0.63 7.91 -7.05
N ARG A 584 -0.92 8.79 -6.08
CA ARG A 584 -0.16 8.89 -4.82
C ARG A 584 -0.16 7.59 -4.01
N PHE A 585 -1.30 6.89 -3.92
CA PHE A 585 -1.36 5.59 -3.24
C PHE A 585 -0.57 4.52 -3.99
N ARG A 586 -0.60 4.49 -5.33
CA ARG A 586 0.26 3.61 -6.14
C ARG A 586 1.73 3.89 -5.94
N THR A 587 2.15 5.15 -6.01
CA THR A 587 3.56 5.53 -5.77
C THR A 587 3.98 5.13 -4.36
N ARG A 588 3.16 5.43 -3.34
CA ARG A 588 3.45 5.04 -1.96
C ARG A 588 3.49 3.52 -1.76
N ASN A 589 2.67 2.75 -2.47
CA ASN A 589 2.71 1.28 -2.40
C ASN A 589 3.98 0.72 -3.07
N ALA A 590 4.39 1.29 -4.20
CA ALA A 590 5.64 0.95 -4.87
C ALA A 590 6.86 1.32 -4.01
N GLU A 591 6.87 2.50 -3.40
CA GLU A 591 7.89 2.93 -2.43
C GLU A 591 7.96 1.98 -1.22
N LEU A 592 6.81 1.56 -0.67
CA LEU A 592 6.75 0.61 0.45
C LEU A 592 7.21 -0.80 0.03
N GLU A 593 6.88 -1.26 -1.17
CA GLU A 593 7.39 -2.53 -1.72
C GLU A 593 8.91 -2.49 -1.95
N GLU A 594 9.45 -1.35 -2.39
CA GLU A 594 10.90 -1.15 -2.56
C GLU A 594 11.63 -1.04 -1.20
N GLU A 595 11.06 -0.33 -0.23
CA GLU A 595 11.56 -0.25 1.15
C GLU A 595 11.54 -1.64 1.81
N LEU A 596 10.48 -2.44 1.59
CA LEU A 596 10.37 -3.82 2.06
C LEU A 596 11.48 -4.69 1.44
N ARG A 597 11.72 -4.58 0.12
CA ARG A 597 12.82 -5.30 -0.56
C ARG A 597 14.19 -4.90 0.01
N LYS A 598 14.46 -3.60 0.20
CA LYS A 598 15.69 -3.08 0.83
C LYS A 598 15.85 -3.55 2.28
N GLN A 599 14.76 -3.67 3.04
CA GLN A 599 14.80 -4.27 4.39
C GLN A 599 15.09 -5.77 4.36
N PHE A 600 14.52 -6.52 3.42
CA PHE A 600 14.87 -7.94 3.23
C PHE A 600 16.35 -8.13 2.82
N GLU A 601 16.85 -7.27 1.94
CA GLU A 601 18.24 -7.29 1.47
C GLU A 601 19.22 -6.96 2.60
N THR A 602 19.01 -5.86 3.33
CA THR A 602 19.83 -5.52 4.52
C THR A 602 19.72 -6.54 5.64
N ILE A 603 18.57 -7.19 5.85
CA ILE A 603 18.45 -8.34 6.77
C ILE A 603 19.26 -9.55 6.26
N SER A 604 19.34 -9.76 4.95
CA SER A 604 20.15 -10.82 4.33
C SER A 604 21.66 -10.54 4.49
N GLU A 605 22.08 -9.30 4.20
CA GLU A 605 23.45 -8.82 4.39
C GLU A 605 23.89 -8.94 5.85
N LEU A 606 23.11 -8.38 6.80
CA LEU A 606 23.40 -8.49 8.23
C LEU A 606 23.41 -9.94 8.70
N ARG A 607 22.58 -10.84 8.14
CA ARG A 607 22.64 -12.28 8.43
C ARG A 607 23.91 -12.94 7.88
N ASN A 608 24.42 -12.48 6.75
CA ASN A 608 25.67 -12.97 6.18
C ASN A 608 26.88 -12.42 6.92
N GLU A 609 26.88 -11.13 7.30
CA GLU A 609 27.88 -10.52 8.18
C GLU A 609 27.90 -11.20 9.56
N ILE A 610 26.74 -11.50 10.14
CA ILE A 610 26.66 -12.28 11.39
C ILE A 610 27.20 -13.71 11.20
N LYS A 611 27.12 -14.31 10.01
CA LYS A 611 27.74 -15.62 9.73
C LYS A 611 29.25 -15.51 9.54
N THR A 612 29.75 -14.54 8.79
CA THR A 612 31.19 -14.33 8.59
C THR A 612 31.84 -13.98 9.92
N LEU A 613 31.31 -13.01 10.67
CA LEU A 613 31.77 -12.70 12.02
C LEU A 613 31.68 -13.90 12.97
N GLN A 614 30.71 -14.80 12.84
CA GLN A 614 30.69 -16.03 13.64
C GLN A 614 31.75 -17.05 13.23
N ALA A 615 32.07 -17.17 11.93
CA ALA A 615 33.14 -18.01 11.42
C ALA A 615 34.53 -17.43 11.77
N ASP A 616 34.69 -16.12 11.61
CA ASP A 616 35.91 -15.39 11.96
C ASP A 616 36.17 -15.48 13.46
N ASN A 617 35.17 -15.23 14.31
CA ASN A 617 35.28 -15.41 15.77
C ASN A 617 35.59 -16.86 16.15
N LEU A 618 35.05 -17.87 15.44
CA LEU A 618 35.42 -19.27 15.65
C LEU A 618 36.88 -19.52 15.26
N SER A 619 37.34 -19.03 14.11
CA SER A 619 38.73 -19.18 13.65
C SER A 619 39.74 -18.41 14.50
N LEU A 620 39.33 -17.26 15.06
CA LEU A 620 40.10 -16.50 16.06
C LEU A 620 40.17 -17.28 17.38
N TYR A 621 39.05 -17.86 17.83
CA TYR A 621 39.04 -18.74 19.00
C TYR A 621 39.96 -19.96 18.80
N GLU A 622 39.84 -20.64 17.65
CA GLU A 622 40.74 -21.71 17.22
C GLU A 622 42.20 -21.26 17.27
N LYS A 623 42.54 -20.14 16.61
CA LYS A 623 43.91 -19.64 16.53
C LYS A 623 44.48 -19.23 17.88
N VAL A 624 43.66 -18.62 18.76
CA VAL A 624 44.02 -18.34 20.16
C VAL A 624 44.26 -19.64 20.92
N ARG A 625 43.42 -20.67 20.75
CA ARG A 625 43.55 -21.96 21.43
C ARG A 625 44.74 -22.78 20.89
N TYR A 626 45.05 -22.69 19.60
CA TYR A 626 46.25 -23.25 18.99
C TYR A 626 47.51 -22.55 19.52
N LEU A 627 47.55 -21.22 19.54
CA LEU A 627 48.66 -20.45 20.11
C LEU A 627 48.83 -20.71 21.62
N GLN A 628 47.74 -20.88 22.37
CA GLN A 628 47.77 -21.26 23.78
C GLN A 628 48.27 -22.69 24.00
N SER A 629 48.01 -23.61 23.05
CA SER A 629 48.58 -24.98 23.05
C SER A 629 50.04 -25.06 22.59
N TYR A 630 50.54 -24.04 21.89
CA TYR A 630 51.93 -23.89 21.46
C TYR A 630 52.73 -22.88 22.31
N GLY A 631 52.13 -22.32 23.36
CA GLY A 631 52.84 -21.56 24.38
C GLY A 631 53.88 -22.44 25.07
N PRO A 632 55.13 -21.98 25.28
CA PRO A 632 56.24 -22.87 25.59
C PRO A 632 56.11 -23.53 26.97
N ALA A 633 55.89 -24.85 26.96
CA ALA A 633 56.10 -25.71 28.11
C ALA A 633 57.59 -26.05 28.24
N SER A 634 58.36 -25.16 28.87
CA SER A 634 59.73 -25.41 29.33
C SER A 634 59.85 -24.99 30.80
N SER A 635 59.72 -25.92 31.74
CA SER A 635 60.86 -26.67 32.32
C SER A 635 61.93 -25.75 32.92
N GLY A 636 61.97 -25.66 34.25
CA GLY A 636 63.02 -24.91 34.95
C GLY A 636 64.37 -25.62 34.87
N GLY A 637 65.46 -24.86 34.86
CA GLY A 637 66.82 -25.41 34.94
C GLY A 637 67.94 -24.51 34.44
N GLY A 638 68.45 -23.63 35.32
CA GLY A 638 69.87 -23.25 35.36
C GLY A 638 70.47 -22.31 34.28
N GLY A 639 70.87 -21.12 34.72
CA GLY A 639 72.21 -20.59 34.40
C GLY A 639 72.37 -19.62 33.22
N GLY A 640 72.84 -18.40 33.55
CA GLY A 640 73.94 -17.77 32.80
C GLY A 640 73.62 -16.77 31.67
N VAL A 641 73.62 -15.48 32.03
CA VAL A 641 74.23 -14.34 31.29
C VAL A 641 73.97 -14.18 29.77
N GLY A 642 73.46 -13.01 29.35
CA GLY A 642 73.73 -12.52 27.98
C GLY A 642 72.67 -11.64 27.31
N ALA A 643 72.59 -10.36 27.71
CA ALA A 643 71.71 -9.33 27.17
C ALA A 643 71.58 -9.22 25.63
N ARG A 644 70.34 -9.00 25.13
CA ARG A 644 69.86 -7.66 24.63
C ARG A 644 68.47 -7.71 23.95
N GLY A 645 67.57 -6.81 24.39
CA GLY A 645 66.46 -6.17 23.65
C GLY A 645 65.50 -7.02 22.80
N ASP A 646 64.23 -7.10 23.19
CA ASP A 646 63.25 -6.03 22.90
C ASP A 646 62.03 -6.16 23.84
N SER A 647 61.24 -5.09 24.02
CA SER A 647 60.17 -5.02 25.02
C SER A 647 58.82 -5.55 24.51
N VAL A 648 58.34 -6.66 25.09
CA VAL A 648 56.95 -7.12 24.94
C VAL A 648 56.26 -7.07 26.30
N ILE A 649 55.07 -6.47 26.34
CA ILE A 649 54.30 -6.21 27.57
C ILE A 649 53.77 -7.52 28.15
N GLN A 650 54.19 -7.82 29.37
CA GLN A 650 53.74 -8.98 30.15
C GLN A 650 52.59 -8.58 31.07
N ILE A 651 51.35 -8.91 30.71
CA ILE A 651 50.21 -8.85 31.64
C ILE A 651 50.21 -10.12 32.47
N GLY A 652 50.59 -10.01 33.74
CA GLY A 652 50.65 -11.13 34.67
C GLY A 652 49.32 -11.40 35.36
N VAL A 653 49.01 -12.69 35.60
CA VAL A 653 48.10 -13.14 36.66
C VAL A 653 48.82 -14.23 37.45
N ALA A 654 48.68 -14.19 38.77
CA ALA A 654 49.58 -14.87 39.71
C ALA A 654 49.38 -16.40 39.80
N ALA A 655 50.45 -17.09 40.21
CA ALA A 655 50.43 -18.53 40.47
C ALA A 655 49.65 -18.88 41.75
N GLY A 656 48.76 -19.87 41.66
CA GLY A 656 48.02 -20.48 42.76
C GLY A 656 48.05 -22.01 42.64
N ARG A 657 48.25 -22.70 43.76
CA ARG A 657 48.61 -24.13 43.88
C ARG A 657 47.60 -25.12 43.28
N THR A 658 48.13 -26.32 43.05
CA THR A 658 47.49 -27.55 42.55
C THR A 658 46.54 -28.23 43.54
N ASP A 659 45.43 -28.76 43.05
CA ASP A 659 44.86 -30.05 43.46
C ASP A 659 44.16 -30.74 42.27
N ALA A 660 43.96 -32.05 42.38
CA ALA A 660 43.59 -32.92 41.26
C ALA A 660 42.22 -33.57 41.48
N SER A 661 41.21 -33.14 40.71
CA SER A 661 40.03 -33.94 40.40
C SER A 661 39.40 -33.44 39.09
N GLY A 662 38.89 -34.35 38.26
CA GLY A 662 38.38 -34.00 36.94
C GLY A 662 36.88 -33.71 36.94
N ALA A 663 36.48 -32.44 36.77
CA ALA A 663 35.16 -32.03 36.23
C ALA A 663 35.03 -30.50 36.03
N TYR A 664 35.33 -29.98 34.81
CA TYR A 664 34.98 -28.62 34.30
C TYR A 664 35.40 -27.36 35.14
N PRO A 665 35.28 -26.14 34.60
CA PRO A 665 36.06 -25.52 33.52
C PRO A 665 37.08 -24.46 34.03
N PRO A 666 38.00 -23.93 33.18
CA PRO A 666 38.89 -22.81 33.53
C PRO A 666 38.14 -21.49 33.81
N PRO A 667 38.75 -20.52 34.53
CA PRO A 667 38.07 -19.31 35.00
C PRO A 667 37.63 -18.38 33.86
N SER A 668 36.45 -17.79 34.02
CA SER A 668 35.75 -17.06 32.97
C SER A 668 36.41 -15.73 32.59
N ILE A 669 36.96 -15.66 31.38
CA ILE A 669 37.12 -14.41 30.65
C ILE A 669 35.91 -14.26 29.73
N GLY A 670 34.99 -13.36 30.07
CA GLY A 670 33.92 -12.90 29.17
C GLY A 670 32.83 -13.92 28.79
N ARG A 671 31.56 -13.57 29.07
CA ARG A 671 30.35 -14.35 28.71
C ARG A 671 30.15 -14.64 27.19
N GLY A 672 31.05 -14.15 26.34
CA GLY A 672 31.06 -14.41 24.89
C GLY A 672 31.85 -15.66 24.51
N ASP A 673 32.95 -15.93 25.19
CA ASP A 673 33.92 -16.96 24.78
C ASP A 673 33.36 -18.38 24.96
N ASP A 674 32.59 -18.62 26.03
CA ASP A 674 31.90 -19.89 26.29
C ASP A 674 30.99 -20.32 25.11
N LYS A 675 30.42 -19.37 24.37
CA LYS A 675 29.53 -19.65 23.23
C LYS A 675 30.29 -20.08 21.99
N TYR A 676 31.47 -19.51 21.75
CA TYR A 676 32.34 -19.92 20.63
C TYR A 676 33.12 -21.18 20.96
N ARG A 677 33.52 -21.33 22.22
CA ARG A 677 34.05 -22.58 22.79
C ARG A 677 33.11 -23.77 22.59
N ALA A 678 31.85 -23.65 23.00
CA ALA A 678 30.88 -24.74 22.85
C ALA A 678 30.69 -25.14 21.38
N LYS A 679 30.60 -24.16 20.47
CA LYS A 679 30.54 -24.41 19.01
C LYS A 679 31.80 -25.07 18.45
N TYR A 680 32.97 -24.70 18.96
CA TYR A 680 34.24 -25.31 18.56
C TYR A 680 34.35 -26.76 19.06
N GLU A 681 34.00 -27.01 20.33
CA GLU A 681 33.93 -28.35 20.92
C GLU A 681 32.91 -29.25 20.17
N GLU A 682 31.74 -28.72 19.80
CA GLU A 682 30.72 -29.38 18.96
C GLU A 682 31.25 -29.71 17.55
N SER A 683 31.95 -28.77 16.90
CA SER A 683 32.50 -28.99 15.54
C SER A 683 33.65 -29.99 15.48
N MET A 684 34.40 -30.16 16.58
CA MET A 684 35.56 -31.04 16.65
C MET A 684 35.22 -32.46 17.13
N ASN A 685 33.98 -32.70 17.60
CA ASN A 685 33.56 -33.96 18.20
C ASN A 685 32.87 -34.89 17.16
N PRO A 686 33.53 -35.96 16.67
CA PRO A 686 33.02 -36.75 15.55
C PRO A 686 31.70 -37.47 15.85
N PHE A 687 31.39 -37.72 17.13
CA PHE A 687 30.14 -38.38 17.54
C PHE A 687 28.93 -37.46 17.52
N GLU A 688 29.09 -36.13 17.64
CA GLU A 688 28.00 -35.17 17.47
C GLU A 688 27.69 -34.95 15.99
N ALA A 689 28.72 -34.86 15.14
CA ALA A 689 28.53 -34.88 13.69
C ALA A 689 27.82 -36.16 13.20
N PHE A 690 28.08 -37.31 13.84
CA PHE A 690 27.35 -38.55 13.59
C PHE A 690 25.90 -38.49 14.08
N ARG A 691 25.64 -38.07 15.32
CA ARG A 691 24.28 -37.88 15.86
C ARG A 691 23.44 -36.89 15.05
N GLY A 692 24.03 -35.80 14.55
CA GLY A 692 23.36 -34.85 13.67
C GLY A 692 22.98 -35.47 12.31
N ARG A 693 23.83 -36.35 11.76
CA ARG A 693 23.53 -37.11 10.52
C ARG A 693 22.46 -38.17 10.73
N GLU A 694 22.45 -38.86 11.87
CA GLU A 694 21.36 -39.77 12.24
C GLU A 694 20.04 -39.03 12.47
N GLN A 695 20.03 -37.94 13.25
CA GLN A 695 18.82 -37.16 13.48
C GLN A 695 18.24 -36.54 12.20
N SER A 696 19.08 -36.10 11.27
CA SER A 696 18.63 -35.62 9.96
C SER A 696 18.12 -36.74 9.05
N ARG A 697 18.69 -37.95 9.09
CA ARG A 697 18.12 -39.14 8.42
C ARG A 697 16.77 -39.55 9.04
N ALA A 698 16.65 -39.54 10.36
CA ALA A 698 15.39 -39.82 11.05
C ALA A 698 14.30 -38.78 10.69
N MET A 699 14.63 -37.48 10.68
CA MET A 699 13.74 -36.42 10.23
C MET A 699 13.36 -36.54 8.74
N ALA A 700 14.26 -37.08 7.91
CA ALA A 700 13.99 -37.36 6.49
C ALA A 700 13.11 -38.59 6.25
N GLN A 701 12.85 -39.43 7.27
CA GLN A 701 11.92 -40.56 7.21
C GLN A 701 10.52 -40.25 7.75
N LEU A 702 10.33 -39.14 8.49
CA LEU A 702 9.01 -38.73 9.01
C LEU A 702 8.07 -38.23 7.90
N ASN A 703 6.77 -38.44 8.09
CA ASN A 703 5.69 -38.06 7.18
C ASN A 703 5.58 -36.51 7.08
N PRO A 704 5.15 -35.88 5.95
CA PRO A 704 5.14 -34.41 5.83
C PRO A 704 4.31 -33.70 6.89
N LEU A 705 3.21 -34.31 7.35
CA LEU A 705 2.37 -33.82 8.45
C LEU A 705 3.11 -33.87 9.80
N GLU A 706 3.90 -34.91 10.04
CA GLU A 706 4.72 -35.04 11.25
C GLU A 706 5.87 -34.03 11.24
N ARG A 707 6.45 -33.74 10.07
CA ARG A 707 7.44 -32.66 9.92
C ARG A 707 6.82 -31.30 10.20
N ALA A 708 5.62 -31.03 9.66
CA ALA A 708 4.89 -29.79 9.94
C ALA A 708 4.59 -29.64 11.43
N LEU A 709 4.14 -30.72 12.09
CA LEU A 709 3.89 -30.77 13.52
C LEU A 709 5.19 -30.58 14.34
N HIS A 710 6.29 -31.21 13.94
CA HIS A 710 7.59 -31.06 14.60
C HIS A 710 8.20 -29.66 14.42
N ILE A 711 7.97 -29.00 13.27
CA ILE A 711 8.34 -27.60 13.07
C ILE A 711 7.46 -26.70 13.96
N LEU A 712 6.16 -26.96 14.02
CA LEU A 712 5.21 -26.19 14.84
C LEU A 712 5.51 -26.31 16.34
N THR A 713 5.78 -27.51 16.85
CA THR A 713 6.17 -27.71 18.26
C THR A 713 7.50 -27.02 18.57
N ARG A 714 8.51 -27.13 17.69
CA ARG A 714 9.80 -26.45 17.87
C ARG A 714 9.66 -24.92 17.80
N LEU A 715 8.75 -24.39 16.99
CA LEU A 715 8.41 -22.95 16.93
C LEU A 715 7.74 -22.49 18.24
N VAL A 716 6.79 -23.27 18.76
CA VAL A 716 6.11 -22.99 20.04
C VAL A 716 7.07 -23.06 21.24
N LEU A 717 7.96 -24.06 21.28
CA LEU A 717 8.92 -24.24 22.38
C LEU A 717 10.08 -23.22 22.35
N SER A 718 10.52 -22.79 21.16
CA SER A 718 11.66 -21.85 21.03
C SER A 718 11.33 -20.42 21.42
N HIS A 719 10.08 -19.96 21.23
CA HIS A 719 9.72 -18.56 21.43
C HIS A 719 8.94 -18.34 22.74
N ARG A 720 9.50 -17.56 23.68
CA ARG A 720 8.89 -17.31 25.02
C ARG A 720 7.44 -16.82 24.95
N ARG A 721 7.10 -16.01 23.93
CA ARG A 721 5.73 -15.52 23.69
C ARG A 721 4.79 -16.61 23.15
N MET A 722 5.28 -17.50 22.26
CA MET A 722 4.48 -18.61 21.73
C MET A 722 4.20 -19.66 22.80
N ARG A 723 5.15 -19.93 23.71
CA ARG A 723 4.93 -20.78 24.88
C ARG A 723 3.88 -20.21 25.85
N LEU A 724 3.86 -18.89 26.05
CA LEU A 724 2.80 -18.24 26.84
C LEU A 724 1.44 -18.35 26.15
N PHE A 725 1.38 -18.04 24.85
CA PHE A 725 0.15 -18.17 24.05
C PHE A 725 -0.38 -19.61 24.04
N PHE A 726 0.50 -20.61 23.88
CA PHE A 726 0.14 -22.03 23.94
C PHE A 726 -0.37 -22.46 25.32
N MET A 727 0.22 -21.98 26.42
CA MET A 727 -0.33 -22.23 27.75
C MET A 727 -1.70 -21.58 27.94
N VAL A 728 -1.88 -20.33 27.52
CA VAL A 728 -3.19 -19.64 27.58
C VAL A 728 -4.23 -20.38 26.72
N TYR A 729 -3.87 -20.81 25.51
CA TYR A 729 -4.72 -21.60 24.63
C TYR A 729 -5.08 -22.96 25.24
N ALA A 730 -4.11 -23.67 25.82
CA ALA A 730 -4.35 -24.94 26.50
C ALA A 730 -5.27 -24.77 27.71
N ILE A 731 -5.06 -23.73 28.53
CA ILE A 731 -5.92 -23.39 29.67
C ILE A 731 -7.34 -23.05 29.20
N PHE A 732 -7.48 -22.22 28.16
CA PHE A 732 -8.79 -21.89 27.56
C PHE A 732 -9.50 -23.14 27.03
N LEU A 733 -8.78 -24.04 26.37
CA LEU A 733 -9.33 -25.30 25.86
C LEU A 733 -9.75 -26.24 27.01
N HIS A 734 -9.03 -26.27 28.13
CA HIS A 734 -9.47 -26.97 29.34
C HIS A 734 -10.74 -26.34 29.93
N PHE A 735 -10.84 -25.00 30.01
CA PHE A 735 -12.07 -24.33 30.45
C PHE A 735 -13.25 -24.59 29.50
N LEU A 736 -13.03 -24.66 28.18
CA LEU A 736 -14.05 -24.97 27.19
C LEU A 736 -14.54 -26.41 27.32
N ILE A 737 -13.63 -27.38 27.46
CA ILE A 737 -14.00 -28.79 27.74
C ILE A 737 -14.72 -28.91 29.08
N PHE A 738 -14.26 -28.22 30.12
CA PHE A 738 -14.91 -28.23 31.42
C PHE A 738 -16.30 -27.59 31.37
N GLY A 739 -16.47 -26.52 30.59
CA GLY A 739 -17.76 -25.89 30.31
C GLY A 739 -18.72 -26.80 29.56
N MET A 740 -18.26 -27.49 28.50
CA MET A 740 -19.07 -28.52 27.82
C MET A 740 -19.45 -29.67 28.75
N LEU A 741 -18.51 -30.19 29.55
CA LEU A 741 -18.80 -31.25 30.51
C LEU A 741 -19.75 -30.77 31.62
N PHE A 742 -19.68 -29.50 32.01
CA PHE A 742 -20.57 -28.88 32.96
C PHE A 742 -21.99 -28.70 32.39
N GLU A 743 -22.14 -28.23 31.15
CA GLU A 743 -23.44 -28.21 30.47
C GLU A 743 -24.01 -29.62 30.29
N VAL A 744 -23.21 -30.59 29.81
CA VAL A 744 -23.66 -31.99 29.65
C VAL A 744 -24.07 -32.59 31.00
N SER A 745 -23.39 -32.23 32.10
CA SER A 745 -23.78 -32.62 33.46
C SER A 745 -25.09 -31.94 33.91
N HIS A 746 -25.27 -30.64 33.65
CA HIS A 746 -26.48 -29.90 33.98
C HIS A 746 -27.71 -30.33 33.16
N THR A 747 -27.54 -30.64 31.87
CA THR A 747 -28.62 -31.19 31.04
C THR A 747 -28.96 -32.62 31.45
N SER A 748 -27.96 -33.45 31.78
CA SER A 748 -28.20 -34.84 32.22
C SER A 748 -28.90 -34.90 33.59
N SER A 749 -28.56 -34.00 34.51
CA SER A 749 -29.24 -33.89 35.81
C SER A 749 -30.65 -33.30 35.69
N SER A 750 -30.90 -32.41 34.70
CA SER A 750 -32.23 -31.88 34.40
C SER A 750 -33.19 -32.91 33.79
N MET A 751 -32.69 -33.99 33.18
CA MET A 751 -33.52 -35.11 32.69
C MET A 751 -33.86 -36.16 33.76
N CYS A 752 -33.36 -36.00 35.00
CA CYS A 752 -33.57 -36.95 36.09
C CYS A 752 -34.37 -36.37 37.27
N SER A 753 -35.39 -35.55 36.98
CA SER A 753 -36.48 -35.31 37.93
C SER A 753 -37.62 -36.28 37.65
N VAL A 754 -37.67 -37.36 38.42
CA VAL A 754 -38.83 -38.26 38.45
C VAL A 754 -40.02 -37.50 39.05
N PRO A 755 -41.19 -37.44 38.38
CA PRO A 755 -42.39 -36.87 38.99
C PRO A 755 -42.91 -37.80 40.09
N GLN A 756 -43.18 -37.22 41.27
CA GLN A 756 -44.04 -37.82 42.30
C GLN A 756 -45.51 -37.54 41.99
#